data_AF-A0A8C5IQ81-F1
#
_entry.id   AF-A0A8C5IQ81-F1
#
_cell.length_a   1.000
_cell.length_b   1.000
_cell.length_c   1.000
_cell.angle_alpha   90.00
_cell.angle_beta   90.00
_cell.angle_gamma   90.00
#
_symmetry.space_group_name_H-M   'P 1'
#
loop_
_entity.id
_entity.type
_entity.pdbx_description
1 polymer ?
#
loop_
_entity_poly.entity_id
_entity_poly.type
_entity_poly.pdbx_seq_one_letter_code
_entity_poly.pdbx_strand_id
1 'polypeptide(L)'
;MLQEMRETNRVLLEVRDLLKQQIKEITFLKNTVMECDACGMRPEVTGPVVTVTQFKRCVPNPCFPGVPCTESGTGFRCGPCPAGYSGNGTHCSDINECNANPCFPKVQCINTSPGFRCDPCPPGFTGQLLEGVGLAFARANKQVCTDINECETGAATNCVPNSICINTRGSYKCGACKPGFVGDQISGCRSQTATGARRCPNGEISPCHEKAECIVERDGSLSCQCLVGWAGNGYVCGKDTDIDGVPDEKQRCSDKNCRKDNCVTVPNSGQEDADRDGIGDACDDDADGDGIPNAEDNCVYTRNADQRNADKDNFGDACDNCRQVKNNDQRDIDGDGKGDECDDDMDGDGIRNSMDNCRRVPNPDQRDGDGDGVGDACDSCPTLSNPDQKDTDHDLVGDVCDTNQDSDGDGHQDSRDNCPTVPNSSQVDTDGDGLGDECDEDDDDDGIPDFRPPGPDNCRLVPNPGQEDSDGDGVGNLCEDDFDRDMVIDRIDVCPENAEVTLTDFRAFQTVVLDPEGDAQIDPNWIVLNQGMEIVQTMNSDPGLAVGYTAFNGVDFEGTFHVNTATDDDYAGFIFGYQDSSSFYVVMWKQMEQTYWQANPFRAVAEPGIQLKAVKSKTGPGEYLRNSLWHTGDTTDQVKLLWKDPRNSGWKDKTSYRWFLQHRPQVGYIRARFYEGPEVVADTGVVLDTTMRGGRLGVFCFSQENIIWSNLRYRCNDTIPEDYETFRFQQD
;
A
#
# COMPACT_ATOMS: atom_id res chain seq x y z
N MET A 1 46.24 56.82 -4.38
CA MET A 1 47.40 57.23 -5.22
C MET A 1 48.75 57.33 -4.49
N LEU A 2 49.00 58.26 -3.55
CA LEU A 2 50.30 58.33 -2.84
C LEU A 2 50.53 57.20 -1.81
N GLN A 3 49.44 56.59 -1.32
CA GLN A 3 49.46 55.48 -0.36
C GLN A 3 49.71 54.13 -1.08
N GLU A 4 49.05 53.90 -2.22
CA GLU A 4 49.26 52.72 -3.08
C GLU A 4 50.68 52.68 -3.67
N MET A 5 51.28 53.83 -4.03
CA MET A 5 52.69 53.90 -4.47
C MET A 5 53.70 53.56 -3.37
N ARG A 6 53.34 53.78 -2.09
CA ARG A 6 54.20 53.41 -0.95
C ARG A 6 54.10 51.92 -0.65
N GLU A 7 52.90 51.33 -0.76
CA GLU A 7 52.72 49.88 -0.63
C GLU A 7 53.39 49.10 -1.76
N THR A 8 53.25 49.54 -3.02
CA THR A 8 53.95 48.88 -4.14
C THR A 8 55.47 49.01 -4.03
N ASN A 9 56.01 50.15 -3.57
CA ASN A 9 57.45 50.25 -3.30
C ASN A 9 57.90 49.39 -2.10
N ARG A 10 57.05 49.19 -1.09
CA ARG A 10 57.33 48.28 0.03
C ARG A 10 57.39 46.83 -0.43
N VAL A 11 56.42 46.40 -1.26
CA VAL A 11 56.38 45.07 -1.85
C VAL A 11 57.56 44.84 -2.81
N LEU A 12 57.95 45.84 -3.60
CA LEU A 12 59.14 45.77 -4.46
C LEU A 12 60.46 45.65 -3.68
N LEU A 13 60.54 46.28 -2.50
CA LEU A 13 61.68 46.12 -1.60
C LEU A 13 61.71 44.72 -0.96
N GLU A 14 60.56 44.19 -0.53
CA GLU A 14 60.42 42.83 0.00
C GLU A 14 60.78 41.76 -1.05
N VAL A 15 60.32 41.92 -2.30
CA VAL A 15 60.67 41.03 -3.42
C VAL A 15 62.17 41.12 -3.76
N ARG A 16 62.77 42.32 -3.67
CA ARG A 16 64.22 42.50 -3.89
C ARG A 16 65.07 41.83 -2.81
N ASP A 17 64.61 41.87 -1.55
CA ASP A 17 65.33 41.24 -0.45
C ASP A 17 65.16 39.71 -0.45
N LEU A 18 63.98 39.20 -0.85
CA LEU A 18 63.75 37.76 -1.12
C LEU A 18 64.64 37.23 -2.27
N LEU A 19 64.79 38.00 -3.36
CA LEU A 19 65.71 37.67 -4.45
C LEU A 19 67.18 37.66 -4.01
N LYS A 20 67.59 38.58 -3.13
CA LYS A 20 68.94 38.57 -2.53
C LYS A 20 69.15 37.36 -1.62
N GLN A 21 68.13 36.93 -0.88
CA GLN A 21 68.17 35.71 -0.07
C GLN A 21 68.33 34.45 -0.92
N GLN A 22 67.56 34.31 -2.00
CA GLN A 22 67.69 33.19 -2.94
C GLN A 22 69.04 33.17 -3.67
N ILE A 23 69.60 34.33 -4.04
CA ILE A 23 70.95 34.40 -4.63
C ILE A 23 72.02 33.98 -3.60
N LYS A 24 71.83 34.32 -2.32
CA LYS A 24 72.74 33.91 -1.23
C LYS A 24 72.70 32.40 -0.99
N GLU A 25 71.51 31.79 -1.01
CA GLU A 25 71.31 30.34 -0.87
C GLU A 25 71.87 29.57 -2.07
N ILE A 26 71.66 30.06 -3.31
CA ILE A 26 72.22 29.46 -4.54
C ILE A 26 73.75 29.58 -4.57
N THR A 27 74.33 30.67 -4.06
CA THR A 27 75.79 30.85 -3.99
C THR A 27 76.42 30.02 -2.86
N PHE A 28 75.71 29.83 -1.74
CA PHE A 28 76.10 28.91 -0.68
C PHE A 28 76.12 27.46 -1.17
N LEU A 29 75.05 27.01 -1.85
CA LEU A 29 74.97 25.67 -2.47
C LEU A 29 76.03 25.45 -3.56
N LYS A 30 76.41 26.48 -4.33
CA LYS A 30 77.52 26.40 -5.29
C LYS A 30 78.90 26.29 -4.65
N ASN A 31 79.12 26.95 -3.50
CA ASN A 31 80.39 26.89 -2.79
C ASN A 31 80.56 25.58 -1.99
N THR A 32 79.48 24.99 -1.47
CA THR A 32 79.52 23.68 -0.78
C THR A 32 79.80 22.51 -1.74
N VAL A 33 79.48 22.66 -3.03
CA VAL A 33 79.79 21.65 -4.08
C VAL A 33 81.23 21.79 -4.62
N MET A 34 81.95 22.88 -4.30
CA MET A 34 83.35 23.09 -4.70
C MET A 34 84.40 22.76 -3.61
N GLU A 35 84.01 22.34 -2.41
CA GLU A 35 84.94 21.94 -1.32
C GLU A 35 84.95 20.43 -0.99
N CYS A 36 84.58 19.58 -1.96
CA CYS A 36 84.91 18.15 -1.93
C CYS A 36 85.56 17.72 -3.26
N ASP A 37 86.76 18.25 -3.57
CA ASP A 37 87.97 17.43 -3.81
C ASP A 37 89.22 18.33 -3.95
N ALA A 38 89.95 18.49 -2.86
CA ALA A 38 91.34 18.95 -2.87
C ALA A 38 92.08 18.28 -1.72
N CYS A 39 92.45 17.00 -1.88
CA CYS A 39 93.54 16.40 -1.12
C CYS A 39 94.22 15.30 -1.95
N GLY A 40 95.32 15.66 -2.61
CA GLY A 40 96.32 14.68 -3.04
C GLY A 40 97.22 14.27 -1.88
N MET A 41 97.87 13.10 -2.00
CA MET A 41 99.28 12.88 -1.61
C MET A 41 99.83 11.58 -2.21
N ARG A 42 101.14 11.65 -2.50
CA ARG A 42 102.02 10.78 -3.32
C ARG A 42 102.36 9.43 -2.66
N PRO A 43 103.00 8.47 -3.35
CA PRO A 43 104.48 8.43 -3.27
C PRO A 43 105.22 7.96 -4.54
N GLU A 44 106.53 8.19 -4.52
CA GLU A 44 107.52 7.92 -5.55
C GLU A 44 107.83 6.41 -5.78
N VAL A 45 108.01 6.08 -7.07
CA VAL A 45 109.14 5.31 -7.67
C VAL A 45 109.31 3.81 -7.31
N THR A 46 108.94 2.91 -8.25
CA THR A 46 109.83 2.00 -9.04
C THR A 46 109.06 0.84 -9.69
N GLY A 47 109.36 0.52 -10.95
CA GLY A 47 109.26 -0.86 -11.51
C GLY A 47 108.02 -1.20 -12.37
N PRO A 48 108.17 -2.01 -13.47
CA PRO A 48 107.17 -2.13 -14.52
C PRO A 48 106.24 -3.35 -14.35
N VAL A 49 105.08 -3.32 -15.03
CA VAL A 49 104.63 -4.30 -16.06
C VAL A 49 103.16 -4.03 -16.40
N VAL A 50 102.92 -3.84 -17.69
CA VAL A 50 101.60 -3.64 -18.32
C VAL A 50 100.78 -4.93 -18.23
N THR A 51 99.52 -4.82 -17.78
CA THR A 51 98.43 -5.73 -18.18
C THR A 51 97.15 -4.93 -18.41
N VAL A 52 96.56 -5.09 -19.60
CA VAL A 52 95.31 -4.43 -20.02
C VAL A 52 94.14 -5.21 -19.42
N THR A 53 93.25 -4.55 -18.66
CA THR A 53 91.95 -5.07 -18.25
C THR A 53 90.83 -4.19 -18.82
N GLN A 54 89.79 -4.84 -19.37
CA GLN A 54 88.64 -4.21 -20.02
C GLN A 54 87.87 -3.28 -19.07
N PHE A 55 87.56 -2.06 -19.54
CA PHE A 55 86.63 -1.14 -18.87
C PHE A 55 85.21 -1.74 -18.83
N LYS A 56 84.66 -1.88 -17.62
CA LYS A 56 83.23 -2.13 -17.40
C LYS A 56 82.44 -0.90 -17.85
N ARG A 57 81.48 -1.06 -18.76
CA ARG A 57 80.80 0.04 -19.47
C ARG A 57 79.57 0.59 -18.73
N CYS A 58 79.17 -0.04 -17.63
CA CYS A 58 78.13 0.47 -16.71
C CYS A 58 78.69 1.38 -15.60
N VAL A 59 79.95 1.81 -15.68
CA VAL A 59 80.56 2.73 -14.70
C VAL A 59 81.26 3.89 -15.45
N PRO A 60 80.81 5.15 -15.28
CA PRO A 60 79.65 5.60 -14.50
C PRO A 60 78.31 5.08 -15.08
N ASN A 61 77.28 4.88 -14.25
CA ASN A 61 76.00 4.29 -14.67
C ASN A 61 75.31 5.19 -15.72
N PRO A 62 75.18 4.72 -16.97
CA PRO A 62 74.59 5.50 -18.06
C PRO A 62 73.05 5.44 -18.08
N CYS A 63 72.43 4.66 -17.19
CA CYS A 63 70.98 4.50 -17.11
C CYS A 63 70.34 5.54 -16.18
N PHE A 64 69.04 5.77 -16.38
CA PHE A 64 68.26 6.69 -15.54
C PHE A 64 68.33 6.26 -14.05
N PRO A 65 68.35 7.21 -13.08
CA PRO A 65 68.40 6.87 -11.66
C PRO A 65 67.35 5.83 -11.25
N GLY A 66 67.77 4.72 -10.64
CA GLY A 66 66.90 3.60 -10.28
C GLY A 66 66.72 2.52 -11.35
N VAL A 67 67.26 2.70 -12.56
CA VAL A 67 67.23 1.69 -13.62
C VAL A 67 68.50 0.80 -13.58
N PRO A 68 68.38 -0.54 -13.57
CA PRO A 68 69.52 -1.43 -13.59
C PRO A 68 70.26 -1.40 -14.93
N CYS A 69 71.58 -1.25 -14.90
CA CYS A 69 72.45 -1.33 -16.08
C CYS A 69 73.02 -2.75 -16.24
N THR A 70 72.92 -3.30 -17.45
CA THR A 70 73.46 -4.61 -17.81
C THR A 70 74.46 -4.48 -18.96
N GLU A 71 75.56 -5.22 -18.91
CA GLU A 71 76.53 -5.26 -20.01
C GLU A 71 76.08 -6.25 -21.08
N SER A 72 76.14 -5.84 -22.36
CA SER A 72 75.78 -6.66 -23.52
C SER A 72 76.95 -6.69 -24.50
N GLY A 73 77.09 -7.74 -25.32
CA GLY A 73 78.23 -7.91 -26.24
C GLY A 73 78.49 -6.75 -27.22
N THR A 74 77.53 -5.84 -27.40
CA THR A 74 77.60 -4.65 -28.26
C THR A 74 77.56 -3.30 -27.50
N GLY A 75 77.53 -3.29 -26.15
CA GLY A 75 77.44 -2.04 -25.37
C GLY A 75 76.90 -2.22 -23.94
N PHE A 76 76.22 -1.20 -23.42
CA PHE A 76 75.42 -1.30 -22.21
C PHE A 76 73.92 -1.33 -22.58
N ARG A 77 73.09 -1.98 -21.76
CA ARG A 77 71.63 -1.99 -21.89
C ARG A 77 71.01 -1.59 -20.56
N CYS A 78 70.16 -0.60 -20.59
CA CYS A 78 69.37 -0.19 -19.45
C CYS A 78 68.08 -1.01 -19.37
N GLY A 79 67.70 -1.39 -18.15
CA GLY A 79 66.41 -2.02 -17.88
C GLY A 79 65.22 -1.07 -18.13
N PRO A 80 64.00 -1.52 -17.82
CA PRO A 80 62.80 -0.68 -17.91
C PRO A 80 62.89 0.51 -16.94
N CYS A 81 62.20 1.60 -17.28
CA CYS A 81 62.05 2.75 -16.39
C CYS A 81 61.35 2.36 -15.07
N PRO A 82 61.62 3.07 -13.95
CA PRO A 82 60.93 2.85 -12.69
C PRO A 82 59.42 3.05 -12.82
N ALA A 83 58.63 2.47 -11.90
CA ALA A 83 57.19 2.66 -11.89
C ALA A 83 56.82 4.17 -11.85
N GLY A 84 55.84 4.58 -12.66
CA GLY A 84 55.48 5.98 -12.84
C GLY A 84 56.26 6.71 -13.95
N TYR A 85 57.21 6.04 -14.62
CA TYR A 85 57.97 6.61 -15.73
C TYR A 85 57.89 5.76 -17.00
N SER A 86 58.00 6.42 -18.14
CA SER A 86 58.03 5.80 -19.48
C SER A 86 59.29 6.23 -20.24
N GLY A 87 59.85 5.34 -21.04
CA GLY A 87 61.08 5.63 -21.79
C GLY A 87 61.90 4.41 -22.12
N ASN A 88 63.13 4.64 -22.58
CA ASN A 88 64.05 3.59 -23.06
C ASN A 88 65.09 3.14 -22.01
N GLY A 89 64.89 3.53 -20.74
CA GLY A 89 65.78 3.17 -19.62
C GLY A 89 67.01 4.06 -19.46
N THR A 90 67.43 4.79 -20.51
CA THR A 90 68.44 5.87 -20.40
C THR A 90 67.79 7.23 -20.18
N HIS A 91 66.68 7.50 -20.87
CA HIS A 91 65.81 8.65 -20.64
C HIS A 91 64.43 8.15 -20.24
N CYS A 92 64.02 8.50 -19.02
CA CYS A 92 62.70 8.19 -18.48
C CYS A 92 61.97 9.51 -18.21
N SER A 93 60.78 9.66 -18.79
CA SER A 93 59.86 10.77 -18.55
C SER A 93 58.70 10.32 -17.68
N ASP A 94 58.26 11.20 -16.80
CA ASP A 94 57.10 11.00 -15.94
C ASP A 94 55.86 10.60 -16.77
N ILE A 95 55.12 9.60 -16.30
CA ILE A 95 53.82 9.25 -16.85
C ILE A 95 52.81 10.23 -16.26
N ASN A 96 51.83 10.67 -17.05
CA ASN A 96 50.70 11.40 -16.51
C ASN A 96 49.54 10.45 -16.26
N GLU A 97 49.42 9.95 -15.03
CA GLU A 97 48.38 9.00 -14.64
C GLU A 97 46.97 9.64 -14.59
N CYS A 98 46.86 10.98 -14.48
CA CYS A 98 45.58 11.67 -14.49
C CYS A 98 44.80 11.50 -15.81
N ASN A 99 45.48 11.16 -16.90
CA ASN A 99 44.83 10.81 -18.17
C ASN A 99 43.92 9.55 -18.07
N ALA A 100 44.08 8.72 -17.02
CA ALA A 100 43.23 7.57 -16.77
C ALA A 100 41.93 7.92 -16.00
N ASN A 101 41.71 9.19 -15.64
CA ASN A 101 40.61 9.68 -14.81
C ASN A 101 40.40 8.86 -13.51
N PRO A 102 41.43 8.76 -12.64
CA PRO A 102 41.35 7.98 -11.40
C PRO A 102 40.54 8.67 -10.29
N CYS A 103 40.32 9.98 -10.35
CA CYS A 103 39.62 10.75 -9.32
C CYS A 103 38.10 10.78 -9.53
N PHE A 104 37.36 11.05 -8.47
CA PHE A 104 35.89 11.14 -8.52
C PHE A 104 35.44 12.31 -9.43
N PRO A 105 34.29 12.23 -10.13
CA PRO A 105 33.82 13.32 -10.98
C PRO A 105 33.80 14.66 -10.24
N LYS A 106 34.35 15.72 -10.87
CA LYS A 106 34.54 17.07 -10.30
C LYS A 106 35.63 17.20 -9.21
N VAL A 107 36.38 16.14 -8.90
CA VAL A 107 37.60 16.21 -8.09
C VAL A 107 38.81 16.42 -8.99
N GLN A 108 39.71 17.33 -8.59
CA GLN A 108 40.92 17.62 -9.34
C GLN A 108 41.97 16.50 -9.16
N CYS A 109 42.52 16.03 -10.28
CA CYS A 109 43.65 15.11 -10.30
C CYS A 109 44.97 15.88 -10.44
N ILE A 110 45.94 15.58 -9.59
CA ILE A 110 47.26 16.20 -9.58
C ILE A 110 48.30 15.15 -9.96
N ASN A 111 48.93 15.34 -11.11
CA ASN A 111 50.06 14.51 -11.54
C ASN A 111 51.31 14.84 -10.70
N THR A 112 51.95 13.81 -10.14
CA THR A 112 53.17 13.94 -9.33
C THR A 112 54.31 13.18 -9.99
N SER A 113 55.56 13.51 -9.67
CA SER A 113 56.69 12.74 -10.19
C SER A 113 57.49 12.12 -9.04
N PRO A 114 57.33 10.82 -8.75
CA PRO A 114 56.46 9.83 -9.43
C PRO A 114 54.97 9.87 -9.02
N GLY A 115 54.08 9.46 -9.93
CA GLY A 115 52.69 9.05 -9.66
C GLY A 115 51.60 10.11 -9.80
N PHE A 116 50.52 9.96 -9.04
CA PHE A 116 49.45 10.95 -8.96
C PHE A 116 48.80 10.96 -7.59
N ARG A 117 48.06 12.03 -7.30
CA ARG A 117 47.10 12.09 -6.20
C ARG A 117 45.81 12.78 -6.63
N CYS A 118 44.71 12.35 -6.04
CA CYS A 118 43.43 13.03 -6.12
C CYS A 118 43.27 14.00 -4.94
N ASP A 119 42.62 15.12 -5.19
CA ASP A 119 42.17 15.99 -4.11
C ASP A 119 41.06 15.32 -3.27
N PRO A 120 40.73 15.86 -2.07
CA PRO A 120 39.65 15.33 -1.24
C PRO A 120 38.28 15.32 -1.96
N CYS A 121 37.35 14.51 -1.47
CA CYS A 121 35.98 14.47 -1.99
C CYS A 121 35.32 15.87 -1.93
N PRO A 122 34.39 16.17 -2.85
CA PRO A 122 33.68 17.45 -2.85
C PRO A 122 32.90 17.67 -1.55
N PRO A 123 32.56 18.93 -1.21
CA PRO A 123 31.65 19.21 -0.08
C PRO A 123 30.36 18.38 -0.18
N GLY A 124 29.90 17.83 0.95
CA GLY A 124 28.75 16.91 1.02
C GLY A 124 29.09 15.44 0.77
N PHE A 125 30.34 15.11 0.44
CA PHE A 125 30.79 13.74 0.26
C PHE A 125 32.00 13.41 1.14
N THR A 126 32.10 12.16 1.55
CA THR A 126 33.23 11.60 2.29
C THR A 126 33.85 10.44 1.52
N GLY A 127 35.14 10.22 1.71
CA GLY A 127 35.85 9.17 1.00
C GLY A 127 37.34 9.20 1.31
N GLN A 128 38.01 8.08 1.03
CA GLN A 128 39.45 8.00 1.22
C GLN A 128 40.19 8.77 0.11
N LEU A 129 41.32 9.39 0.49
CA LEU A 129 42.24 10.01 -0.45
C LEU A 129 42.91 8.92 -1.30
N LEU A 130 42.95 9.13 -2.62
CA LEU A 130 43.58 8.21 -3.56
C LEU A 130 44.91 8.80 -4.06
N GLU A 131 46.00 8.10 -3.79
CA GLU A 131 47.32 8.35 -4.37
C GLU A 131 47.97 7.04 -4.82
N GLY A 132 48.79 7.09 -5.87
CA GLY A 132 49.41 5.89 -6.41
C GLY A 132 50.40 6.18 -7.53
N VAL A 133 51.12 5.14 -7.95
CA VAL A 133 52.17 5.25 -8.95
C VAL A 133 51.91 4.29 -10.10
N GLY A 134 51.96 4.80 -11.34
CA GLY A 134 51.83 4.03 -12.56
C GLY A 134 50.39 3.89 -13.08
N LEU A 135 50.29 3.81 -14.41
CA LEU A 135 49.02 3.78 -15.13
C LEU A 135 48.14 2.55 -14.80
N ALA A 136 48.76 1.43 -14.45
CA ALA A 136 48.03 0.22 -14.04
C ALA A 136 47.28 0.43 -12.72
N PHE A 137 47.90 1.11 -11.75
CA PHE A 137 47.27 1.43 -10.48
C PHE A 137 46.14 2.45 -10.66
N ALA A 138 46.37 3.49 -11.47
CA ALA A 138 45.37 4.52 -11.77
C ALA A 138 44.13 3.99 -12.51
N ARG A 139 44.26 2.90 -13.28
CA ARG A 139 43.11 2.25 -13.94
C ARG A 139 42.35 1.31 -13.02
N ALA A 140 43.05 0.65 -12.10
CA ALA A 140 42.47 -0.35 -11.19
C ALA A 140 41.81 0.28 -9.96
N ASN A 141 42.30 1.44 -9.51
CA ASN A 141 41.82 2.09 -8.30
C ASN A 141 41.24 3.45 -8.65
N LYS A 142 39.94 3.61 -8.40
CA LYS A 142 39.21 4.86 -8.57
C LYS A 142 38.82 5.42 -7.21
N GLN A 143 38.88 6.74 -7.07
CA GLN A 143 38.42 7.41 -5.86
C GLN A 143 36.91 7.25 -5.74
N VAL A 144 36.46 6.72 -4.59
CA VAL A 144 35.05 6.55 -4.26
C VAL A 144 34.69 7.62 -3.24
N CYS A 145 33.73 8.46 -3.58
CA CYS A 145 33.14 9.44 -2.68
C CYS A 145 31.70 9.02 -2.42
N THR A 146 31.38 8.75 -1.16
CA THR A 146 30.03 8.44 -0.69
C THR A 146 29.38 9.70 -0.14
N ASP A 147 28.08 9.80 -0.34
CA ASP A 147 27.28 10.89 0.20
C ASP A 147 27.37 10.92 1.74
N ILE A 148 27.43 12.12 2.34
CA ILE A 148 27.36 12.28 3.79
C ILE A 148 25.90 12.43 4.16
N ASN A 149 25.35 11.52 4.95
CA ASN A 149 24.01 11.73 5.52
C ASN A 149 24.07 12.77 6.64
N GLU A 150 23.79 14.04 6.31
CA GLU A 150 23.84 15.12 7.31
C GLU A 150 22.73 15.01 8.36
N CYS A 151 21.65 14.28 8.06
CA CYS A 151 20.54 14.03 8.97
C CYS A 151 20.90 13.05 10.09
N GLU A 152 21.72 12.03 9.81
CA GLU A 152 22.20 11.06 10.82
C GLU A 152 23.39 11.58 11.62
N THR A 153 24.27 12.34 10.98
CA THR A 153 25.51 12.84 11.60
C THR A 153 25.29 14.09 12.47
N GLY A 154 24.07 14.65 12.47
CA GLY A 154 23.74 15.88 13.20
C GLY A 154 24.35 17.15 12.59
N ALA A 155 24.89 17.07 11.37
CA ALA A 155 25.45 18.20 10.64
C ALA A 155 24.38 19.08 9.97
N ALA A 156 23.13 18.61 9.91
CA ALA A 156 21.97 19.32 9.39
C ALA A 156 21.49 20.48 10.28
N THR A 157 22.38 21.45 10.56
CA THR A 157 22.14 22.57 11.47
C THR A 157 21.21 23.66 10.92
N ASN A 158 20.94 23.65 9.62
CA ASN A 158 20.09 24.66 8.97
C ASN A 158 18.60 24.30 8.97
N CYS A 159 18.21 23.09 9.39
CA CYS A 159 16.81 22.73 9.52
C CYS A 159 16.23 23.29 10.82
N VAL A 160 15.00 23.82 10.75
CA VAL A 160 14.32 24.26 11.97
C VAL A 160 14.14 23.07 12.92
N PRO A 161 14.29 23.27 14.24
CA PRO A 161 14.07 22.20 15.21
C PRO A 161 12.67 21.62 15.03
N ASN A 162 12.57 20.28 15.03
CA ASN A 162 11.33 19.52 14.78
C ASN A 162 10.81 19.54 13.33
N SER A 163 11.64 19.85 12.33
CA SER A 163 11.35 19.47 10.95
C SER A 163 11.97 18.13 10.56
N ILE A 164 11.38 17.48 9.55
CA ILE A 164 11.92 16.29 8.90
C ILE A 164 13.17 16.71 8.12
N CYS A 165 14.27 16.00 8.31
CA CYS A 165 15.49 16.19 7.52
C CYS A 165 15.50 15.12 6.43
N ILE A 166 15.60 15.54 5.17
CA ILE A 166 15.62 14.65 4.02
C ILE A 166 17.03 14.73 3.42
N ASN A 167 17.75 13.63 3.48
CA ASN A 167 19.08 13.54 2.90
C ASN A 167 18.98 13.56 1.37
N THR A 168 19.86 14.29 0.70
CA THR A 168 19.92 14.38 -0.75
C THR A 168 21.36 14.15 -1.22
N ARG A 169 21.58 13.78 -2.47
CA ARG A 169 22.93 13.49 -2.92
C ARG A 169 23.81 14.75 -2.94
N GLY A 170 24.77 14.82 -2.02
CA GLY A 170 25.71 15.92 -1.80
C GLY A 170 25.20 17.03 -0.89
N SER A 171 24.02 16.88 -0.26
CA SER A 171 23.42 17.89 0.62
C SER A 171 22.20 17.35 1.38
N TYR A 172 21.45 18.20 2.06
CA TYR A 172 20.17 17.84 2.68
C TYR A 172 19.14 18.94 2.42
N LYS A 173 17.86 18.55 2.40
CA LYS A 173 16.73 19.48 2.40
C LYS A 173 15.90 19.31 3.67
N CYS A 174 15.38 20.41 4.17
CA CYS A 174 14.51 20.40 5.33
C CYS A 174 13.06 20.30 4.85
N GLY A 175 12.40 19.21 5.21
CA GLY A 175 11.01 18.92 4.87
C GLY A 175 10.02 19.57 5.83
N ALA A 176 8.80 19.03 5.83
CA ALA A 176 7.72 19.47 6.70
C ALA A 176 8.06 19.29 8.18
N CYS A 177 7.25 19.89 9.05
CA CYS A 177 7.36 19.64 10.49
C CYS A 177 7.10 18.15 10.81
N LYS A 178 7.81 17.63 11.80
CA LYS A 178 7.60 16.27 12.31
C LYS A 178 6.17 16.15 12.85
N PRO A 179 5.58 14.94 12.87
CA PRO A 179 4.26 14.70 13.44
C PRO A 179 4.12 15.35 14.84
N GLY A 180 3.03 16.10 15.06
CA GLY A 180 2.79 16.87 16.29
C GLY A 180 3.33 18.31 16.29
N PHE A 181 3.94 18.76 15.18
CA PHE A 181 4.46 20.12 15.02
C PHE A 181 3.90 20.76 13.75
N VAL A 182 3.61 22.06 13.80
CA VAL A 182 3.10 22.85 12.66
C VAL A 182 3.96 24.09 12.46
N GLY A 183 4.05 24.54 11.21
CA GLY A 183 4.89 25.65 10.79
C GLY A 183 5.70 25.29 9.54
N ASP A 184 6.69 26.12 9.24
CA ASP A 184 7.58 25.97 8.10
C ASP A 184 9.02 26.30 8.51
N GLN A 185 9.92 26.30 7.53
CA GLN A 185 11.33 26.60 7.75
C GLN A 185 11.59 28.09 8.10
N ILE A 186 10.60 28.98 7.97
CA ILE A 186 10.71 30.43 8.20
C ILE A 186 10.16 30.81 9.58
N SER A 187 8.99 30.28 9.92
CA SER A 187 8.20 30.52 11.13
C SER A 187 8.62 29.63 12.30
N GLY A 188 9.35 28.55 11.98
CA GLY A 188 9.78 27.48 12.88
C GLY A 188 8.69 26.47 13.17
N CYS A 189 9.06 25.19 13.30
CA CYS A 189 8.14 24.13 13.70
C CYS A 189 7.82 24.22 15.19
N ARG A 190 6.57 24.54 15.50
CA ARG A 190 6.06 24.70 16.88
C ARG A 190 5.19 23.51 17.23
N SER A 191 5.29 23.05 18.47
CA SER A 191 4.43 21.95 18.93
C SER A 191 2.96 22.39 18.87
N GLN A 192 2.11 21.55 18.29
CA GLN A 192 0.65 21.71 18.30
C GLN A 192 0.11 21.88 19.74
N THR A 193 0.83 21.39 20.74
CA THR A 193 0.46 21.51 22.17
C THR A 193 0.75 22.88 22.79
N ALA A 194 1.58 23.72 22.16
CA ALA A 194 2.04 24.99 22.75
C ALA A 194 0.99 26.13 22.71
N THR A 195 -0.12 25.94 21.98
CA THR A 195 -1.25 26.89 21.96
C THR A 195 -2.55 26.32 22.54
N GLY A 196 -2.54 25.06 22.98
CA GLY A 196 -3.71 24.40 23.59
C GLY A 196 -4.87 24.06 22.64
N ALA A 197 -4.77 24.37 21.33
CA ALA A 197 -5.82 24.11 20.34
C ALA A 197 -5.29 23.19 19.23
N ARG A 198 -5.86 21.99 19.13
CA ARG A 198 -5.64 21.06 18.00
C ARG A 198 -6.21 21.72 16.73
N ARG A 199 -5.57 21.54 15.57
CA ARG A 199 -6.01 22.14 14.30
C ARG A 199 -6.43 21.05 13.31
N CYS A 200 -7.37 21.38 12.42
CA CYS A 200 -7.79 20.53 11.31
C CYS A 200 -6.78 20.61 10.15
N PRO A 201 -6.87 19.72 9.13
CA PRO A 201 -6.00 19.74 7.94
C PRO A 201 -5.95 21.10 7.22
N ASN A 202 -7.07 21.82 7.15
CA ASN A 202 -7.17 23.17 6.57
C ASN A 202 -6.51 24.29 7.43
N GLY A 203 -5.96 23.94 8.60
CA GLY A 203 -5.31 24.87 9.52
C GLY A 203 -6.25 25.58 10.50
N GLU A 204 -7.57 25.37 10.42
CA GLU A 204 -8.53 25.92 11.36
C GLU A 204 -8.44 25.26 12.75
N ILE A 205 -8.97 25.93 13.78
CA ILE A 205 -9.01 25.35 15.13
C ILE A 205 -10.04 24.22 15.14
N SER A 206 -9.62 23.02 15.53
CA SER A 206 -10.49 21.86 15.56
C SER A 206 -11.59 22.03 16.60
N PRO A 207 -12.88 21.94 16.19
CA PRO A 207 -14.00 21.92 17.12
C PRO A 207 -14.24 20.53 17.72
N CYS A 208 -13.49 19.51 17.27
CA CYS A 208 -13.71 18.11 17.59
C CYS A 208 -13.26 17.74 18.99
N HIS A 209 -13.81 16.62 19.49
CA HIS A 209 -13.42 16.05 20.77
C HIS A 209 -11.92 15.74 20.83
N GLU A 210 -11.37 15.60 22.04
CA GLU A 210 -9.95 15.24 22.19
C GLU A 210 -9.57 13.85 21.67
N LYS A 211 -10.58 12.99 21.50
CA LYS A 211 -10.51 11.64 20.95
C LYS A 211 -11.23 11.53 19.61
N ALA A 212 -11.26 12.62 18.85
CA ALA A 212 -11.83 12.66 17.51
C ALA A 212 -10.81 13.25 16.53
N GLU A 213 -10.91 12.79 15.30
CA GLU A 213 -10.25 13.35 14.12
C GLU A 213 -11.15 14.43 13.50
N CYS A 214 -10.51 15.45 12.95
CA CYS A 214 -11.18 16.52 12.20
C CYS A 214 -11.00 16.26 10.72
N ILE A 215 -12.11 16.07 10.02
CA ILE A 215 -12.16 15.78 8.60
C ILE A 215 -12.65 17.05 7.90
N VAL A 216 -11.99 17.42 6.80
CA VAL A 216 -12.41 18.52 5.94
C VAL A 216 -13.18 17.88 4.81
N GLU A 217 -14.46 18.23 4.68
CA GLU A 217 -15.33 17.73 3.62
C GLU A 217 -15.10 18.46 2.30
N ARG A 218 -15.72 17.98 1.21
CA ARG A 218 -15.56 18.55 -0.14
C ARG A 218 -15.99 20.02 -0.21
N ASP A 219 -17.10 20.37 0.43
CA ASP A 219 -17.63 21.74 0.59
C ASP A 219 -16.75 22.64 1.49
N GLY A 220 -15.65 22.12 2.03
CA GLY A 220 -14.75 22.81 2.95
C GLY A 220 -15.28 22.91 4.38
N SER A 221 -16.46 22.31 4.67
CA SER A 221 -16.97 22.20 6.03
C SER A 221 -16.14 21.23 6.87
N LEU A 222 -16.29 21.34 8.20
CA LEU A 222 -15.59 20.49 9.15
C LEU A 222 -16.54 19.45 9.72
N SER A 223 -16.17 18.19 9.60
CA SER A 223 -16.80 17.10 10.32
C SER A 223 -15.84 16.51 11.35
N CYS A 224 -16.41 15.83 12.34
CA CYS A 224 -15.66 15.22 13.42
C CYS A 224 -16.02 13.74 13.49
N GLN A 225 -15.01 12.87 13.52
CA GLN A 225 -15.17 11.42 13.67
C GLN A 225 -14.40 10.95 14.89
N CYS A 226 -15.03 10.18 15.78
CA CYS A 226 -14.32 9.61 16.93
C CYS A 226 -13.21 8.64 16.45
N LEU A 227 -12.07 8.66 17.13
CA LEU A 227 -10.95 7.76 16.85
C LEU A 227 -11.31 6.32 17.25
N VAL A 228 -10.63 5.33 16.67
CA VAL A 228 -10.80 3.92 17.02
C VAL A 228 -10.68 3.68 18.53
N GLY A 229 -11.61 2.88 19.08
CA GLY A 229 -11.78 2.67 20.52
C GLY A 229 -12.60 3.77 21.22
N TRP A 230 -13.21 4.67 20.45
CA TRP A 230 -14.12 5.69 20.92
C TRP A 230 -15.32 5.83 19.97
N ALA A 231 -16.50 6.10 20.53
CA ALA A 231 -17.74 6.26 19.79
C ALA A 231 -18.52 7.50 20.23
N GLY A 232 -19.34 8.04 19.33
CA GLY A 232 -20.09 9.28 19.53
C GLY A 232 -20.31 10.06 18.24
N ASN A 233 -20.60 11.34 18.36
CA ASN A 233 -20.83 12.24 17.22
C ASN A 233 -19.59 13.04 16.80
N GLY A 234 -18.40 12.65 17.27
CA GLY A 234 -17.13 13.34 17.02
C GLY A 234 -16.89 14.60 17.86
N TYR A 235 -17.93 15.32 18.26
CA TYR A 235 -17.84 16.44 19.20
C TYR A 235 -17.81 15.97 20.66
N VAL A 236 -18.49 14.86 20.93
CA VAL A 236 -18.44 14.13 22.19
C VAL A 236 -18.14 12.68 21.85
N CYS A 237 -17.05 12.15 22.40
CA CYS A 237 -16.69 10.74 22.23
C CYS A 237 -16.56 10.06 23.60
N GLY A 238 -17.23 8.92 23.75
CA GLY A 238 -17.11 7.98 24.85
C GLY A 238 -16.18 6.83 24.49
N LYS A 239 -15.77 6.06 25.50
CA LYS A 239 -15.02 4.81 25.27
C LYS A 239 -15.94 3.80 24.57
N ASP A 240 -15.36 3.08 23.63
CA ASP A 240 -15.98 2.01 22.86
C ASP A 240 -15.04 0.80 22.95
N THR A 241 -15.46 -0.23 23.67
CA THR A 241 -14.60 -1.35 24.08
C THR A 241 -14.47 -2.40 22.99
N ASP A 242 -15.56 -2.70 22.33
CA ASP A 242 -15.68 -3.73 21.32
C ASP A 242 -15.73 -3.17 19.89
N ILE A 243 -15.64 -1.85 19.74
CA ILE A 243 -15.34 -1.13 18.50
C ILE A 243 -16.47 -1.24 17.47
N ASP A 244 -17.71 -1.37 17.92
CA ASP A 244 -18.88 -1.45 17.04
C ASP A 244 -19.44 -0.06 16.67
N GLY A 245 -18.86 1.02 17.21
CA GLY A 245 -19.27 2.39 16.93
C GLY A 245 -20.33 2.93 17.89
N VAL A 246 -20.66 2.21 18.96
CA VAL A 246 -21.56 2.65 20.04
C VAL A 246 -20.79 2.70 21.38
N PRO A 247 -20.95 3.75 22.20
CA PRO A 247 -20.12 3.91 23.40
C PRO A 247 -20.62 3.06 24.58
N ASP A 248 -19.68 2.55 25.39
CA ASP A 248 -19.91 1.76 26.62
C ASP A 248 -20.96 2.38 27.57
N GLU A 249 -21.01 3.72 27.57
CA GLU A 249 -21.89 4.52 28.42
C GLU A 249 -22.53 5.65 27.63
N LYS A 250 -23.73 6.06 28.05
CA LYS A 250 -24.50 7.11 27.38
C LYS A 250 -23.76 8.45 27.39
N GLN A 251 -23.59 9.04 26.22
CA GLN A 251 -22.95 10.34 26.03
C GLN A 251 -23.93 11.51 26.07
N ARG A 252 -23.40 12.73 26.24
CA ARG A 252 -24.21 13.97 26.33
C ARG A 252 -24.54 14.56 24.95
N CYS A 253 -25.13 13.74 24.10
CA CYS A 253 -25.61 14.11 22.77
C CYS A 253 -26.92 13.37 22.46
N SER A 254 -27.68 13.87 21.49
CA SER A 254 -28.98 13.30 21.07
C SER A 254 -28.87 12.24 19.98
N ASP A 255 -27.71 12.16 19.32
CA ASP A 255 -27.45 11.26 18.20
C ASP A 255 -27.55 9.78 18.63
N LYS A 256 -27.90 8.89 17.68
CA LYS A 256 -28.04 7.45 17.96
C LYS A 256 -26.73 6.87 18.50
N ASN A 257 -25.61 7.26 17.91
CA ASN A 257 -24.24 6.83 18.25
C ASN A 257 -23.76 7.38 19.60
N CYS A 258 -24.62 8.11 20.33
CA CYS A 258 -24.37 8.58 21.70
C CYS A 258 -25.17 7.81 22.77
N ARG A 259 -26.00 6.85 22.35
CA ARG A 259 -26.71 5.96 23.27
C ARG A 259 -25.72 5.01 23.95
N LYS A 260 -26.14 4.44 25.07
CA LYS A 260 -25.34 3.42 25.73
C LYS A 260 -25.46 2.14 24.90
N ASP A 261 -24.34 1.51 24.66
CA ASP A 261 -24.27 0.17 24.09
C ASP A 261 -24.98 -0.86 25.01
N ASN A 262 -25.88 -1.64 24.40
CA ASN A 262 -26.63 -2.72 25.04
C ASN A 262 -25.85 -4.05 25.13
N CYS A 263 -24.69 -4.18 24.47
CA CYS A 263 -23.77 -5.32 24.56
C CYS A 263 -22.28 -4.94 24.60
N VAL A 264 -21.87 -4.09 25.54
CA VAL A 264 -20.50 -3.55 25.86
C VAL A 264 -19.23 -4.35 25.50
N THR A 265 -19.29 -5.66 25.33
CA THR A 265 -18.11 -6.50 25.01
C THR A 265 -18.28 -7.38 23.77
N VAL A 266 -19.46 -7.38 23.15
CA VAL A 266 -19.79 -8.20 21.98
C VAL A 266 -20.26 -7.24 20.90
N PRO A 267 -19.48 -7.04 19.83
CA PRO A 267 -19.84 -6.08 18.78
C PRO A 267 -21.22 -6.39 18.22
N ASN A 268 -22.13 -5.42 18.31
CA ASN A 268 -23.47 -5.53 17.76
C ASN A 268 -23.93 -4.15 17.26
N SER A 269 -23.25 -3.67 16.22
CA SER A 269 -23.36 -2.29 15.72
C SER A 269 -24.78 -1.83 15.35
N GLY A 270 -25.71 -2.76 15.12
CA GLY A 270 -27.14 -2.48 14.89
C GLY A 270 -27.94 -2.22 16.17
N GLN A 271 -27.42 -2.62 17.33
CA GLN A 271 -28.02 -2.55 18.66
C GLN A 271 -29.44 -3.15 18.71
N GLU A 272 -29.66 -4.23 17.95
CA GLU A 272 -30.91 -4.98 17.99
C GLU A 272 -31.19 -5.47 19.43
N ASP A 273 -32.47 -5.42 19.82
CA ASP A 273 -33.01 -5.66 21.17
C ASP A 273 -34.51 -5.96 20.99
N ALA A 274 -34.80 -7.24 20.76
CA ALA A 274 -36.12 -7.71 20.32
C ALA A 274 -37.19 -7.52 21.42
N ASP A 275 -36.82 -7.75 22.67
CA ASP A 275 -37.74 -7.68 23.82
C ASP A 275 -37.75 -6.31 24.54
N ARG A 276 -36.74 -5.47 24.26
CA ARG A 276 -36.56 -4.11 24.78
C ARG A 276 -36.31 -4.03 26.28
N ASP A 277 -35.66 -5.02 26.86
CA ASP A 277 -35.23 -4.99 28.26
C ASP A 277 -33.95 -4.17 28.49
N GLY A 278 -33.24 -3.82 27.40
CA GLY A 278 -32.02 -3.03 27.39
C GLY A 278 -30.72 -3.85 27.36
N ILE A 279 -30.81 -5.18 27.25
CA ILE A 279 -29.75 -6.11 26.85
C ILE A 279 -29.91 -6.33 25.33
N GLY A 280 -28.81 -6.30 24.58
CA GLY A 280 -28.89 -6.50 23.13
C GLY A 280 -28.97 -7.98 22.76
N ASP A 281 -29.58 -8.26 21.60
CA ASP A 281 -29.80 -9.64 21.11
C ASP A 281 -28.50 -10.46 21.06
N ALA A 282 -27.37 -9.82 20.73
CA ALA A 282 -26.06 -10.46 20.62
C ALA A 282 -25.47 -10.97 21.96
N CYS A 283 -25.97 -10.49 23.09
CA CYS A 283 -25.50 -10.85 24.43
C CYS A 283 -26.62 -11.18 25.42
N ASP A 284 -27.85 -11.32 24.93
CA ASP A 284 -28.98 -11.81 25.71
C ASP A 284 -29.03 -13.35 25.70
N ASP A 285 -29.40 -13.95 26.83
CA ASP A 285 -29.62 -15.39 26.97
C ASP A 285 -31.04 -15.80 26.51
N ASP A 286 -31.99 -14.85 26.47
CA ASP A 286 -33.42 -15.01 26.10
C ASP A 286 -33.87 -13.75 25.33
N ALA A 287 -33.46 -13.64 24.08
CA ALA A 287 -33.49 -12.39 23.30
C ALA A 287 -34.90 -11.84 23.06
N ASP A 288 -35.93 -12.69 23.06
CA ASP A 288 -37.31 -12.26 22.89
C ASP A 288 -38.10 -12.18 24.20
N GLY A 289 -37.55 -12.67 25.32
CA GLY A 289 -38.11 -12.62 26.65
C GLY A 289 -39.39 -13.46 26.83
N ASP A 290 -39.49 -14.61 26.16
CA ASP A 290 -40.61 -15.55 26.31
C ASP A 290 -40.40 -16.61 27.40
N GLY A 291 -39.19 -16.68 27.96
CA GLY A 291 -38.80 -17.58 29.05
C GLY A 291 -38.13 -18.87 28.58
N ILE A 292 -37.83 -19.01 27.30
CA ILE A 292 -37.10 -20.12 26.70
C ILE A 292 -35.71 -19.61 26.28
N PRO A 293 -34.61 -20.20 26.79
CA PRO A 293 -33.28 -19.74 26.41
C PRO A 293 -33.01 -19.91 24.91
N ASN A 294 -32.26 -18.98 24.30
CA ASN A 294 -31.99 -18.93 22.85
C ASN A 294 -31.52 -20.28 22.24
N ALA A 295 -30.73 -21.06 22.98
CA ALA A 295 -30.21 -22.35 22.51
C ALA A 295 -31.27 -23.47 22.45
N GLU A 296 -32.39 -23.31 23.14
CA GLU A 296 -33.53 -24.25 23.16
C GLU A 296 -34.75 -23.70 22.40
N ASP A 297 -34.68 -22.44 21.95
CA ASP A 297 -35.75 -21.71 21.29
C ASP A 297 -35.67 -21.85 19.77
N ASN A 298 -36.76 -22.29 19.15
CA ASN A 298 -36.89 -22.37 17.70
C ASN A 298 -37.35 -21.05 17.03
N CYS A 299 -37.59 -19.97 17.79
CA CYS A 299 -37.83 -18.62 17.30
C CYS A 299 -37.18 -17.55 18.18
N VAL A 300 -35.85 -17.57 18.24
CA VAL A 300 -34.99 -16.72 19.09
C VAL A 300 -35.39 -15.24 19.20
N TYR A 301 -35.95 -14.65 18.15
CA TYR A 301 -36.32 -13.23 18.10
C TYR A 301 -37.84 -12.98 18.09
N THR A 302 -38.67 -14.00 18.29
CA THR A 302 -40.14 -13.90 18.19
C THR A 302 -40.85 -14.79 19.19
N ARG A 303 -41.40 -14.16 20.23
CA ARG A 303 -42.03 -14.83 21.38
C ARG A 303 -42.97 -15.96 21.00
N ASN A 304 -42.63 -17.19 21.37
CA ASN A 304 -43.40 -18.37 21.05
C ASN A 304 -43.26 -19.48 22.11
N ALA A 305 -43.60 -19.16 23.36
CA ALA A 305 -43.52 -20.07 24.51
C ALA A 305 -44.20 -21.46 24.36
N ASP A 306 -44.99 -21.71 23.31
CA ASP A 306 -45.54 -23.02 22.99
C ASP A 306 -44.68 -23.88 22.03
N GLN A 307 -43.62 -23.31 21.46
CA GLN A 307 -42.58 -23.94 20.63
C GLN A 307 -43.16 -24.84 19.52
N ARG A 308 -44.32 -24.46 18.99
CA ARG A 308 -44.92 -25.23 17.90
C ARG A 308 -44.06 -25.13 16.66
N ASN A 309 -43.86 -26.28 16.03
CA ASN A 309 -43.16 -26.42 14.77
C ASN A 309 -43.83 -27.56 14.00
N ALA A 310 -44.59 -27.22 12.97
CA ALA A 310 -45.47 -28.16 12.27
C ALA A 310 -44.73 -29.11 11.32
N ASP A 311 -43.71 -28.64 10.61
CA ASP A 311 -42.93 -29.44 9.67
C ASP A 311 -41.64 -30.02 10.26
N LYS A 312 -41.19 -29.50 11.41
CA LYS A 312 -40.00 -29.91 12.17
C LYS A 312 -38.71 -29.58 11.45
N ASP A 313 -38.63 -28.41 10.86
CA ASP A 313 -37.35 -27.80 10.50
C ASP A 313 -36.75 -27.07 11.74
N ASN A 314 -35.83 -26.13 11.55
CA ASN A 314 -35.19 -25.42 12.66
C ASN A 314 -36.03 -24.25 13.21
N PHE A 315 -37.04 -23.78 12.47
CA PHE A 315 -37.82 -22.58 12.80
C PHE A 315 -39.21 -22.95 13.34
N GLY A 316 -39.66 -22.27 14.39
CA GLY A 316 -41.00 -22.47 14.93
C GLY A 316 -42.08 -21.77 14.08
N ASP A 317 -43.33 -22.23 14.18
CA ASP A 317 -44.49 -21.69 13.43
C ASP A 317 -44.65 -20.15 13.56
N ALA A 318 -44.12 -19.57 14.63
CA ALA A 318 -44.22 -18.14 14.94
C ALA A 318 -43.29 -17.26 14.08
N CYS A 319 -42.14 -17.79 13.68
CA CYS A 319 -41.11 -17.10 12.90
C CYS A 319 -40.81 -17.78 11.57
N ASP A 320 -41.41 -18.93 11.29
CA ASP A 320 -41.26 -19.65 10.04
C ASP A 320 -42.12 -19.03 8.92
N ASN A 321 -41.45 -18.49 7.90
CA ASN A 321 -42.07 -17.91 6.71
C ASN A 321 -42.67 -18.97 5.75
N CYS A 322 -42.42 -20.25 6.00
CA CYS A 322 -43.00 -21.40 5.30
C CYS A 322 -43.48 -22.53 6.22
N ARG A 323 -44.24 -22.22 7.28
CA ARG A 323 -44.89 -23.10 8.30
C ARG A 323 -45.21 -24.58 8.03
N GLN A 324 -45.35 -25.04 6.79
CA GLN A 324 -45.68 -26.43 6.45
C GLN A 324 -44.63 -27.10 5.54
N VAL A 325 -43.59 -26.37 5.13
CA VAL A 325 -42.57 -26.75 4.18
C VAL A 325 -41.22 -26.36 4.77
N LYS A 326 -40.40 -27.37 5.06
CA LYS A 326 -39.08 -27.17 5.68
C LYS A 326 -38.20 -26.24 4.86
N ASN A 327 -37.71 -25.17 5.45
CA ASN A 327 -36.79 -24.23 4.82
C ASN A 327 -35.86 -23.58 5.88
N ASN A 328 -34.83 -24.31 6.25
CA ASN A 328 -33.85 -23.89 7.28
C ASN A 328 -33.03 -22.64 6.90
N ASP A 329 -33.11 -22.15 5.66
CA ASP A 329 -32.48 -20.91 5.21
C ASP A 329 -33.42 -19.70 5.29
N GLN A 330 -34.73 -19.92 5.48
CA GLN A 330 -35.78 -18.90 5.57
C GLN A 330 -35.69 -17.85 4.46
N ARG A 331 -35.22 -18.25 3.27
CA ARG A 331 -35.01 -17.33 2.15
C ARG A 331 -36.34 -16.77 1.66
N ASP A 332 -36.36 -15.47 1.38
CA ASP A 332 -37.51 -14.68 0.94
C ASP A 332 -36.95 -13.56 0.03
N ILE A 333 -36.90 -13.82 -1.27
CA ILE A 333 -36.20 -12.96 -2.25
C ILE A 333 -36.91 -11.61 -2.45
N ASP A 334 -38.24 -11.60 -2.50
CA ASP A 334 -39.04 -10.39 -2.74
C ASP A 334 -39.44 -9.66 -1.44
N GLY A 335 -39.22 -10.29 -0.29
CA GLY A 335 -39.45 -9.71 1.03
C GLY A 335 -40.93 -9.54 1.37
N ASP A 336 -41.82 -10.32 0.75
CA ASP A 336 -43.26 -10.25 1.01
C ASP A 336 -43.69 -10.94 2.32
N GLY A 337 -42.75 -11.66 2.96
CA GLY A 337 -42.92 -12.39 4.20
C GLY A 337 -43.29 -13.86 4.02
N LYS A 338 -43.27 -14.39 2.80
CA LYS A 338 -43.49 -15.79 2.46
C LYS A 338 -42.23 -16.36 1.83
N GLY A 339 -41.69 -17.42 2.41
CA GLY A 339 -40.41 -17.95 1.96
C GLY A 339 -40.46 -18.61 0.58
N ASP A 340 -39.33 -18.60 -0.12
CA ASP A 340 -39.19 -19.10 -1.50
C ASP A 340 -39.72 -20.54 -1.68
N GLU A 341 -39.52 -21.41 -0.68
CA GLU A 341 -39.91 -22.83 -0.73
C GLU A 341 -41.43 -23.05 -0.72
N CYS A 342 -42.21 -22.06 -0.26
CA CYS A 342 -43.66 -22.09 -0.28
C CYS A 342 -44.27 -20.98 -1.13
N ASP A 343 -43.45 -20.12 -1.75
CA ASP A 343 -43.90 -19.15 -2.72
C ASP A 343 -44.15 -19.77 -4.12
N ASP A 344 -45.23 -19.33 -4.75
CA ASP A 344 -45.57 -19.67 -6.13
C ASP A 344 -44.99 -18.64 -7.12
N ASP A 345 -44.47 -17.51 -6.63
CA ASP A 345 -43.91 -16.35 -7.35
C ASP A 345 -42.85 -15.70 -6.43
N MET A 346 -41.63 -16.27 -6.41
CA MET A 346 -40.66 -15.97 -5.34
C MET A 346 -39.90 -14.65 -5.53
N ASP A 347 -39.95 -14.05 -6.72
CA ASP A 347 -39.35 -12.75 -7.00
C ASP A 347 -40.39 -11.62 -7.17
N GLY A 348 -41.68 -11.95 -7.06
CA GLY A 348 -42.76 -10.97 -6.94
C GLY A 348 -43.04 -10.18 -8.23
N ASP A 349 -42.58 -10.68 -9.38
CA ASP A 349 -42.69 -10.00 -10.66
C ASP A 349 -44.08 -10.17 -11.32
N GLY A 350 -44.91 -11.03 -10.73
CA GLY A 350 -46.27 -11.35 -11.14
C GLY A 350 -46.39 -12.61 -12.01
N ILE A 351 -45.30 -13.34 -12.21
CA ILE A 351 -45.19 -14.54 -13.02
C ILE A 351 -44.91 -15.72 -12.10
N ARG A 352 -45.64 -16.82 -12.31
CA ARG A 352 -45.49 -17.98 -11.41
C ARG A 352 -44.17 -18.68 -11.70
N ASN A 353 -43.49 -19.15 -10.66
CA ASN A 353 -42.25 -19.95 -10.68
C ASN A 353 -42.23 -21.06 -11.77
N SER A 354 -43.36 -21.70 -12.04
CA SER A 354 -43.48 -22.77 -13.05
C SER A 354 -43.50 -22.30 -14.51
N MET A 355 -43.79 -21.02 -14.75
CA MET A 355 -43.87 -20.37 -16.06
C MET A 355 -42.79 -19.31 -16.24
N ASP A 356 -42.03 -19.04 -15.19
CA ASP A 356 -40.99 -18.04 -15.14
C ASP A 356 -39.66 -18.58 -15.66
N ASN A 357 -39.06 -17.86 -16.62
CA ASN A 357 -37.72 -18.13 -17.14
C ASN A 357 -36.59 -17.53 -16.28
N CYS A 358 -36.90 -16.69 -15.29
CA CYS A 358 -35.99 -16.13 -14.29
C CYS A 358 -36.60 -16.13 -12.90
N ARG A 359 -36.96 -17.31 -12.39
CA ARG A 359 -37.63 -17.52 -11.09
C ARG A 359 -37.13 -16.72 -9.87
N ARG A 360 -35.92 -16.18 -9.86
CA ARG A 360 -35.30 -15.50 -8.71
C ARG A 360 -35.00 -14.02 -8.99
N VAL A 361 -35.26 -13.53 -10.19
CA VAL A 361 -34.86 -12.21 -10.65
C VAL A 361 -36.05 -11.58 -11.37
N PRO A 362 -36.65 -10.52 -10.82
CA PRO A 362 -37.88 -9.97 -11.38
C PRO A 362 -37.71 -9.56 -12.84
N ASN A 363 -38.45 -10.21 -13.75
CA ASN A 363 -38.42 -9.89 -15.17
C ASN A 363 -39.82 -10.00 -15.82
N PRO A 364 -40.73 -9.04 -15.54
CA PRO A 364 -42.12 -9.10 -16.00
C PRO A 364 -42.29 -9.19 -17.53
N ASP A 365 -41.24 -8.88 -18.31
CA ASP A 365 -41.25 -8.96 -19.78
C ASP A 365 -40.86 -10.36 -20.32
N GLN A 366 -40.31 -11.24 -19.49
CA GLN A 366 -39.87 -12.62 -19.80
C GLN A 366 -39.06 -12.71 -21.10
N ARG A 367 -38.21 -11.71 -21.35
CA ARG A 367 -37.35 -11.73 -22.53
C ARG A 367 -36.34 -12.87 -22.43
N ASP A 368 -36.13 -13.56 -23.54
CA ASP A 368 -35.19 -14.67 -23.73
C ASP A 368 -34.62 -14.52 -25.15
N GLY A 369 -33.47 -13.86 -25.24
CA GLY A 369 -32.86 -13.37 -26.47
C GLY A 369 -32.29 -14.48 -27.34
N ASP A 370 -31.76 -15.54 -26.73
CA ASP A 370 -31.12 -16.65 -27.42
C ASP A 370 -31.96 -17.95 -27.46
N GLY A 371 -33.04 -18.00 -26.70
CA GLY A 371 -34.03 -19.07 -26.70
C GLY A 371 -33.59 -20.32 -25.95
N ASP A 372 -32.70 -20.20 -24.96
CA ASP A 372 -32.18 -21.33 -24.19
C ASP A 372 -33.08 -21.76 -23.03
N GLY A 373 -34.07 -20.92 -22.69
CA GLY A 373 -35.06 -21.15 -21.64
C GLY A 373 -34.75 -20.44 -20.30
N VAL A 374 -33.65 -19.70 -20.22
CA VAL A 374 -33.29 -18.77 -19.15
C VAL A 374 -33.52 -17.35 -19.66
N GLY A 375 -34.14 -16.48 -18.86
CA GLY A 375 -34.44 -15.11 -19.31
C GLY A 375 -33.24 -14.17 -19.24
N ASP A 376 -33.23 -13.14 -20.09
CA ASP A 376 -32.10 -12.20 -20.21
C ASP A 376 -31.68 -11.56 -18.88
N ALA A 377 -32.63 -11.38 -17.95
CA ALA A 377 -32.39 -10.75 -16.65
C ALA A 377 -31.56 -11.61 -15.68
N CYS A 378 -31.58 -12.94 -15.85
CA CYS A 378 -30.89 -13.89 -15.00
C CYS A 378 -29.97 -14.84 -15.79
N ASP A 379 -29.81 -14.59 -17.09
CA ASP A 379 -28.95 -15.34 -17.97
C ASP A 379 -27.51 -14.81 -17.87
N SER A 380 -26.60 -15.69 -17.46
CA SER A 380 -25.17 -15.40 -17.40
C SER A 380 -24.54 -15.23 -18.79
N CYS A 381 -25.21 -15.66 -19.87
CA CYS A 381 -24.84 -15.44 -21.27
C CYS A 381 -26.03 -15.06 -22.17
N PRO A 382 -26.61 -13.84 -22.05
CA PRO A 382 -27.87 -13.41 -22.72
C PRO A 382 -27.93 -13.48 -24.26
N THR A 383 -26.83 -13.85 -24.90
CA THR A 383 -26.69 -13.91 -26.37
C THR A 383 -26.25 -15.29 -26.88
N LEU A 384 -25.94 -16.23 -25.99
CA LEU A 384 -25.35 -17.53 -26.32
C LEU A 384 -25.90 -18.64 -25.43
N SER A 385 -26.73 -19.49 -26.04
CA SER A 385 -27.46 -20.55 -25.34
C SER A 385 -26.60 -21.41 -24.41
N ASN A 386 -26.92 -21.37 -23.11
CA ASN A 386 -26.31 -22.11 -22.01
C ASN A 386 -27.37 -22.48 -20.94
N PRO A 387 -28.31 -23.41 -21.23
CA PRO A 387 -29.43 -23.71 -20.32
C PRO A 387 -29.05 -24.23 -18.93
N ASP A 388 -27.79 -24.65 -18.74
CA ASP A 388 -27.26 -25.11 -17.45
C ASP A 388 -26.65 -24.00 -16.59
N GLN A 389 -26.48 -22.78 -17.13
CA GLN A 389 -26.02 -21.57 -16.42
C GLN A 389 -24.75 -21.82 -15.60
N LYS A 390 -23.86 -22.67 -16.14
CA LYS A 390 -22.65 -23.07 -15.45
C LYS A 390 -21.64 -21.92 -15.47
N ASP A 391 -21.17 -21.56 -14.29
CA ASP A 391 -20.16 -20.54 -14.03
C ASP A 391 -19.11 -21.18 -13.10
N THR A 392 -17.92 -21.48 -13.65
CA THR A 392 -16.91 -22.28 -12.95
C THR A 392 -16.05 -21.46 -11.99
N ASP A 393 -15.75 -20.22 -12.34
CA ASP A 393 -14.90 -19.30 -11.58
C ASP A 393 -15.70 -18.22 -10.84
N HIS A 394 -17.03 -18.26 -10.88
CA HIS A 394 -17.94 -17.48 -10.05
C HIS A 394 -17.84 -15.96 -10.28
N ASP A 395 -17.56 -15.54 -11.50
CA ASP A 395 -17.43 -14.13 -11.91
C ASP A 395 -18.75 -13.53 -12.43
N LEU A 396 -19.84 -14.31 -12.44
CA LEU A 396 -21.18 -13.98 -12.98
C LEU A 396 -21.27 -13.99 -14.52
N VAL A 397 -20.22 -14.48 -15.21
CA VAL A 397 -20.17 -14.73 -16.64
C VAL A 397 -20.21 -16.23 -16.88
N GLY A 398 -21.18 -16.71 -17.66
CA GLY A 398 -21.32 -18.15 -17.88
C GLY A 398 -20.18 -18.72 -18.74
N ASP A 399 -19.78 -19.97 -18.48
CA ASP A 399 -18.66 -20.67 -19.15
C ASP A 399 -18.69 -20.59 -20.70
N VAL A 400 -19.89 -20.46 -21.29
CA VAL A 400 -20.09 -20.42 -22.75
C VAL A 400 -19.66 -19.09 -23.38
N CYS A 401 -19.83 -18.00 -22.64
CA CYS A 401 -19.49 -16.64 -23.08
C CYS A 401 -18.29 -16.05 -22.34
N ASP A 402 -17.81 -16.74 -21.31
CA ASP A 402 -16.58 -16.41 -20.61
C ASP A 402 -15.36 -16.65 -21.52
N THR A 403 -14.64 -15.56 -21.77
CA THR A 403 -13.43 -15.53 -22.58
C THR A 403 -12.17 -15.41 -21.76
N ASN A 404 -12.28 -15.06 -20.47
CA ASN A 404 -11.18 -14.73 -19.57
C ASN A 404 -10.18 -13.69 -20.16
N GLN A 405 -10.60 -12.93 -21.17
CA GLN A 405 -9.80 -11.91 -21.83
C GLN A 405 -10.19 -10.57 -21.25
N ASP A 406 -9.37 -10.10 -20.31
CA ASP A 406 -9.46 -8.82 -19.66
C ASP A 406 -8.11 -8.10 -19.89
N SER A 407 -8.12 -7.12 -20.79
CA SER A 407 -6.93 -6.45 -21.30
C SER A 407 -6.33 -5.47 -20.31
N ASP A 408 -7.13 -4.88 -19.42
CA ASP A 408 -6.68 -3.85 -18.49
C ASP A 408 -6.58 -4.33 -17.04
N GLY A 409 -7.18 -5.48 -16.73
CA GLY A 409 -7.07 -6.23 -15.49
C GLY A 409 -8.09 -5.82 -14.42
N ASP A 410 -9.18 -5.17 -14.77
CA ASP A 410 -10.17 -4.64 -13.83
C ASP A 410 -11.22 -5.67 -13.37
N GLY A 411 -11.30 -6.82 -14.03
CA GLY A 411 -12.22 -7.92 -13.71
C GLY A 411 -13.39 -8.07 -14.67
N HIS A 412 -13.57 -7.16 -15.63
CA HIS A 412 -14.55 -7.30 -16.70
C HIS A 412 -13.85 -7.76 -17.97
N GLN A 413 -14.41 -8.77 -18.63
CA GLN A 413 -13.84 -9.21 -19.92
C GLN A 413 -14.07 -8.16 -21.01
N ASP A 414 -13.14 -8.03 -21.96
CA ASP A 414 -13.13 -7.03 -23.04
C ASP A 414 -14.44 -6.91 -23.84
N SER A 415 -15.26 -7.96 -23.85
CA SER A 415 -16.55 -8.00 -24.57
C SER A 415 -17.75 -7.50 -23.76
N ARG A 416 -17.59 -7.31 -22.45
CA ARG A 416 -18.60 -6.80 -21.51
C ARG A 416 -18.16 -5.52 -20.80
N ASP A 417 -16.91 -5.13 -20.98
CA ASP A 417 -16.33 -3.92 -20.43
C ASP A 417 -16.72 -2.69 -21.27
N ASN A 418 -17.31 -1.68 -20.63
CA ASN A 418 -17.63 -0.39 -21.26
C ASN A 418 -16.38 0.50 -21.47
N CYS A 419 -15.23 0.15 -20.87
CA CYS A 419 -13.92 0.76 -21.08
C CYS A 419 -12.77 -0.26 -21.21
N PRO A 420 -12.69 -1.08 -22.29
CA PRO A 420 -11.76 -2.24 -22.43
C PRO A 420 -10.24 -2.01 -22.30
N THR A 421 -9.79 -0.78 -22.05
CA THR A 421 -8.38 -0.42 -21.93
C THR A 421 -8.06 0.47 -20.72
N VAL A 422 -9.08 0.88 -19.95
CA VAL A 422 -8.96 1.80 -18.81
C VAL A 422 -9.67 1.17 -17.62
N PRO A 423 -8.93 0.75 -16.57
CA PRO A 423 -9.53 -0.02 -15.49
C PRO A 423 -10.65 0.73 -14.78
N ASN A 424 -11.86 0.17 -14.80
CA ASN A 424 -13.06 0.76 -14.22
C ASN A 424 -14.02 -0.33 -13.72
N SER A 425 -13.58 -1.17 -12.79
CA SER A 425 -14.36 -2.26 -12.20
C SER A 425 -15.78 -1.90 -11.75
N SER A 426 -16.06 -0.63 -11.41
CA SER A 426 -17.41 -0.15 -11.08
C SER A 426 -18.36 -0.03 -12.28
N GLN A 427 -17.85 0.04 -13.51
CA GLN A 427 -18.58 0.13 -14.78
C GLN A 427 -19.68 1.22 -14.77
N VAL A 428 -19.39 2.35 -14.12
CA VAL A 428 -20.30 3.52 -14.12
C VAL A 428 -20.38 4.06 -15.56
N ASP A 429 -21.59 4.38 -15.97
CA ASP A 429 -22.00 4.89 -17.29
C ASP A 429 -23.19 5.83 -17.02
N THR A 430 -22.87 7.07 -16.68
CA THR A 430 -23.80 8.04 -16.10
C THR A 430 -24.90 8.48 -17.08
N ASP A 431 -24.59 8.61 -18.36
CA ASP A 431 -25.54 8.99 -19.41
C ASP A 431 -26.22 7.78 -20.10
N GLY A 432 -25.66 6.58 -19.95
CA GLY A 432 -26.18 5.33 -20.51
C GLY A 432 -25.93 5.19 -22.01
N ASP A 433 -24.89 5.84 -22.55
CA ASP A 433 -24.54 5.76 -23.98
C ASP A 433 -23.77 4.46 -24.35
N GLY A 434 -23.28 3.75 -23.33
CA GLY A 434 -22.52 2.51 -23.42
C GLY A 434 -20.99 2.67 -23.36
N LEU A 435 -20.50 3.89 -23.16
CA LEU A 435 -19.11 4.22 -22.81
C LEU A 435 -19.05 4.48 -21.30
N GLY A 436 -18.04 3.94 -20.61
CA GLY A 436 -17.93 4.17 -19.17
C GLY A 436 -17.28 5.52 -18.84
N ASP A 437 -17.67 6.13 -17.70
CA ASP A 437 -17.20 7.45 -17.26
C ASP A 437 -15.65 7.59 -17.22
N GLU A 438 -14.93 6.50 -16.94
CA GLU A 438 -13.45 6.55 -16.89
C GLU A 438 -12.78 6.68 -18.27
N CYS A 439 -13.51 6.36 -19.35
CA CYS A 439 -13.05 6.51 -20.73
C CYS A 439 -13.96 7.39 -21.61
N ASP A 440 -15.00 7.98 -21.02
CA ASP A 440 -15.78 9.07 -21.60
C ASP A 440 -15.04 10.43 -21.45
N GLU A 441 -15.38 11.37 -22.31
CA GLU A 441 -14.97 12.77 -22.19
C GLU A 441 -16.15 13.71 -21.81
N ASP A 442 -17.39 13.22 -21.72
CA ASP A 442 -18.64 13.96 -21.42
C ASP A 442 -19.64 13.07 -20.65
N ASP A 443 -19.37 12.80 -19.36
CA ASP A 443 -20.06 11.78 -18.51
C ASP A 443 -21.61 11.93 -18.45
N ASP A 444 -22.16 13.13 -18.70
CA ASP A 444 -23.59 13.42 -18.59
C ASP A 444 -24.26 13.86 -19.91
N ASP A 445 -23.52 13.80 -21.02
CA ASP A 445 -23.97 14.07 -22.40
C ASP A 445 -24.61 15.47 -22.57
N ASP A 446 -24.21 16.45 -21.75
CA ASP A 446 -24.74 17.82 -21.79
C ASP A 446 -24.04 18.72 -22.83
N GLY A 447 -22.93 18.24 -23.38
CA GLY A 447 -22.10 18.88 -24.39
C GLY A 447 -20.92 19.70 -23.83
N ILE A 448 -20.65 19.62 -22.53
CA ILE A 448 -19.52 20.25 -21.83
C ILE A 448 -18.57 19.13 -21.34
N PRO A 449 -17.37 19.00 -21.93
CA PRO A 449 -16.46 17.90 -21.57
C PRO A 449 -15.96 17.94 -20.11
N ASP A 450 -15.58 16.80 -19.52
CA ASP A 450 -15.24 16.69 -18.08
C ASP A 450 -13.85 17.25 -17.74
N PHE A 451 -12.80 16.72 -18.38
CA PHE A 451 -11.35 16.90 -18.15
C PHE A 451 -10.83 17.33 -16.74
N ARG A 452 -11.52 16.90 -15.67
CA ARG A 452 -11.20 16.84 -14.21
C ARG A 452 -10.93 18.14 -13.42
N PRO A 453 -11.16 18.15 -12.09
CA PRO A 453 -11.82 19.25 -11.39
C PRO A 453 -11.14 20.64 -11.36
N PRO A 454 -11.94 21.71 -11.46
CA PRO A 454 -13.40 21.66 -11.68
C PRO A 454 -13.75 21.52 -13.17
N GLY A 455 -12.85 20.99 -14.03
CA GLY A 455 -13.15 20.73 -15.44
C GLY A 455 -13.59 21.97 -16.22
N PRO A 456 -13.97 21.85 -17.50
CA PRO A 456 -14.95 22.75 -18.10
C PRO A 456 -16.34 22.60 -17.47
N ASP A 457 -16.69 21.37 -17.05
CA ASP A 457 -17.97 21.03 -16.44
C ASP A 457 -17.92 21.06 -14.89
N ASN A 458 -18.74 21.93 -14.31
CA ASN A 458 -18.88 22.08 -12.87
C ASN A 458 -19.91 21.12 -12.24
N CYS A 459 -20.64 20.32 -13.02
CA CYS A 459 -21.49 19.23 -12.56
C CYS A 459 -21.35 17.98 -13.43
N ARG A 460 -20.17 17.37 -13.42
CA ARG A 460 -19.78 16.21 -14.24
C ARG A 460 -20.85 15.12 -14.45
N LEU A 461 -21.68 14.84 -13.44
CA LEU A 461 -22.64 13.73 -13.48
C LEU A 461 -24.10 14.20 -13.63
N VAL A 462 -24.34 15.51 -13.78
CA VAL A 462 -25.68 16.11 -13.74
C VAL A 462 -25.86 17.14 -14.85
N PRO A 463 -26.65 16.82 -15.90
CA PRO A 463 -26.72 17.63 -17.12
C PRO A 463 -27.06 19.09 -16.86
N ASN A 464 -26.11 19.99 -17.13
CA ASN A 464 -26.25 21.41 -16.85
C ASN A 464 -25.57 22.34 -17.89
N PRO A 465 -26.03 22.38 -19.17
CA PRO A 465 -25.31 23.09 -20.25
C PRO A 465 -25.12 24.61 -20.04
N GLY A 466 -25.82 25.18 -19.06
CA GLY A 466 -25.72 26.58 -18.63
C GLY A 466 -24.60 26.86 -17.63
N GLN A 467 -24.02 25.84 -17.00
CA GLN A 467 -22.88 25.91 -16.08
C GLN A 467 -23.09 27.00 -15.00
N GLU A 468 -24.30 27.03 -14.42
CA GLU A 468 -24.66 28.03 -13.42
C GLU A 468 -23.96 27.70 -12.09
N ASP A 469 -23.05 28.58 -11.68
CA ASP A 469 -22.35 28.55 -10.38
C ASP A 469 -22.45 29.97 -9.79
N SER A 470 -23.24 30.11 -8.72
CA SER A 470 -23.61 31.42 -8.17
C SER A 470 -22.66 31.95 -7.10
N ASP A 471 -21.91 31.08 -6.42
CA ASP A 471 -20.97 31.46 -5.37
C ASP A 471 -19.49 31.34 -5.78
N GLY A 472 -19.23 30.69 -6.91
CA GLY A 472 -17.95 30.65 -7.61
C GLY A 472 -16.95 29.68 -7.01
N ASP A 473 -17.42 28.63 -6.34
CA ASP A 473 -16.57 27.63 -5.69
C ASP A 473 -16.04 26.55 -6.66
N GLY A 474 -16.59 26.51 -7.88
CA GLY A 474 -16.23 25.57 -8.93
C GLY A 474 -17.12 24.33 -9.00
N VAL A 475 -18.14 24.21 -8.15
CA VAL A 475 -19.20 23.22 -8.22
C VAL A 475 -20.48 23.92 -8.72
N GLY A 476 -21.22 23.29 -9.63
CA GLY A 476 -22.43 23.90 -10.19
C GLY A 476 -23.59 23.85 -9.21
N ASN A 477 -24.47 24.85 -9.29
CA ASN A 477 -25.66 24.98 -8.45
C ASN A 477 -26.59 23.73 -8.46
N LEU A 478 -26.51 22.89 -9.51
CA LEU A 478 -27.37 21.72 -9.66
C LEU A 478 -26.88 20.50 -8.86
N CYS A 479 -25.60 20.46 -8.49
CA CYS A 479 -24.91 19.31 -7.90
C CYS A 479 -24.14 19.69 -6.60
N GLU A 480 -24.48 20.84 -5.98
CA GLU A 480 -23.71 21.45 -4.90
C GLU A 480 -23.71 20.64 -3.57
N ASP A 481 -24.82 19.95 -3.27
CA ASP A 481 -24.99 19.17 -2.03
C ASP A 481 -25.05 17.64 -2.28
N ASP A 482 -25.15 17.24 -3.54
CA ASP A 482 -25.49 15.89 -4.02
C ASP A 482 -24.94 15.78 -5.45
N PHE A 483 -23.71 15.32 -5.57
CA PHE A 483 -22.92 15.45 -6.79
C PHE A 483 -23.34 14.48 -7.90
N ASP A 484 -23.80 13.28 -7.55
CA ASP A 484 -24.32 12.26 -8.49
C ASP A 484 -25.86 12.17 -8.53
N ARG A 485 -26.54 12.97 -7.69
CA ARG A 485 -27.99 13.19 -7.71
C ARG A 485 -28.81 11.96 -7.34
N ASP A 486 -28.27 11.12 -6.48
CA ASP A 486 -28.92 9.90 -5.98
C ASP A 486 -29.89 10.14 -4.80
N MET A 487 -30.08 11.41 -4.41
CA MET A 487 -30.88 11.89 -3.27
C MET A 487 -30.21 11.69 -1.90
N VAL A 488 -28.93 11.34 -1.85
CA VAL A 488 -28.12 11.21 -0.66
C VAL A 488 -27.02 12.28 -0.68
N ILE A 489 -26.99 13.12 0.35
CA ILE A 489 -26.02 14.23 0.38
C ILE A 489 -24.58 13.69 0.46
N ASP A 490 -23.64 14.33 -0.23
CA ASP A 490 -22.22 13.95 -0.33
C ASP A 490 -21.57 13.60 1.02
N ARG A 491 -22.00 14.28 2.09
CA ARG A 491 -21.43 14.12 3.44
C ARG A 491 -21.77 12.76 4.08
N ILE A 492 -22.91 12.18 3.74
CA ILE A 492 -23.33 10.88 4.29
C ILE A 492 -23.28 9.77 3.26
N ASP A 493 -23.08 10.14 2.00
CA ASP A 493 -22.85 9.20 0.92
C ASP A 493 -21.41 8.64 0.98
N VAL A 494 -21.32 7.33 0.81
CA VAL A 494 -20.06 6.58 0.74
C VAL A 494 -19.41 6.68 -0.64
N CYS A 495 -20.17 6.96 -1.70
CA CYS A 495 -19.64 7.14 -3.04
C CYS A 495 -20.28 8.33 -3.78
N PRO A 496 -19.92 9.59 -3.41
CA PRO A 496 -20.50 10.83 -4.00
C PRO A 496 -20.24 11.09 -5.48
N GLU A 497 -19.74 10.10 -6.22
CA GLU A 497 -19.52 10.19 -7.66
C GLU A 497 -20.06 8.91 -8.33
N ASN A 498 -21.04 8.25 -7.71
CA ASN A 498 -21.64 7.01 -8.20
C ASN A 498 -23.06 6.86 -7.63
N ALA A 499 -24.04 7.23 -8.45
CA ALA A 499 -25.45 7.26 -8.06
C ALA A 499 -26.05 5.91 -7.67
N GLU A 500 -25.39 4.80 -7.98
CA GLU A 500 -25.84 3.44 -7.63
C GLU A 500 -25.41 3.03 -6.21
N VAL A 501 -24.51 3.77 -5.54
CA VAL A 501 -23.86 3.35 -4.28
C VAL A 501 -23.95 4.41 -3.18
N THR A 502 -25.10 4.45 -2.52
CA THR A 502 -25.42 5.46 -1.48
C THR A 502 -24.89 5.16 -0.06
N LEU A 503 -24.76 3.88 0.32
CA LEU A 503 -24.46 3.45 1.69
C LEU A 503 -23.76 2.08 1.72
N THR A 504 -23.09 1.78 2.83
CA THR A 504 -22.51 0.45 3.03
C THR A 504 -23.61 -0.59 3.23
N ASP A 505 -23.70 -1.56 2.32
CA ASP A 505 -24.72 -2.59 2.34
C ASP A 505 -24.20 -3.94 1.83
N PHE A 506 -24.15 -4.93 2.72
CA PHE A 506 -23.86 -6.33 2.40
C PHE A 506 -25.08 -7.25 2.54
N ARG A 507 -26.32 -6.74 2.54
CA ARG A 507 -27.53 -7.59 2.58
C ARG A 507 -27.64 -8.49 1.36
N ALA A 508 -27.31 -7.96 0.19
CA ALA A 508 -27.15 -8.73 -1.03
C ALA A 508 -25.67 -9.10 -1.20
N PHE A 509 -25.37 -10.39 -1.15
CA PHE A 509 -24.01 -10.89 -1.33
C PHE A 509 -24.01 -12.25 -2.05
N GLN A 510 -22.95 -12.49 -2.80
CA GLN A 510 -22.62 -13.78 -3.37
C GLN A 510 -21.88 -14.63 -2.34
N THR A 511 -22.36 -15.85 -2.12
CA THR A 511 -21.60 -16.86 -1.36
C THR A 511 -20.71 -17.65 -2.31
N VAL A 512 -19.40 -17.66 -2.05
CA VAL A 512 -18.42 -18.39 -2.87
C VAL A 512 -17.76 -19.48 -2.02
N VAL A 513 -17.85 -20.72 -2.48
CA VAL A 513 -17.25 -21.89 -1.82
C VAL A 513 -15.90 -22.19 -2.48
N LEU A 514 -14.82 -22.16 -1.71
CA LEU A 514 -13.45 -22.29 -2.24
C LEU A 514 -12.92 -23.74 -2.23
N ASP A 515 -13.65 -24.68 -1.63
CA ASP A 515 -13.37 -26.12 -1.70
C ASP A 515 -14.66 -26.95 -1.84
N PRO A 516 -15.31 -26.94 -3.03
CA PRO A 516 -16.60 -27.65 -3.22
C PRO A 516 -16.51 -29.17 -3.11
N GLU A 517 -15.29 -29.75 -3.20
CA GLU A 517 -15.05 -31.20 -3.06
C GLU A 517 -14.52 -31.60 -1.67
N GLY A 518 -14.57 -30.69 -0.68
CA GLY A 518 -14.01 -30.88 0.66
C GLY A 518 -14.61 -32.04 1.46
N ASP A 519 -13.89 -32.48 2.50
CA ASP A 519 -14.30 -33.60 3.38
C ASP A 519 -15.28 -33.18 4.48
N ALA A 520 -15.30 -31.89 4.88
CA ALA A 520 -16.25 -31.37 5.87
C ALA A 520 -17.63 -31.17 5.24
N GLN A 521 -17.70 -30.60 4.02
CA GLN A 521 -18.93 -30.26 3.29
C GLN A 521 -19.89 -29.45 4.17
N ILE A 522 -19.33 -28.53 4.95
CA ILE A 522 -20.10 -27.60 5.77
C ILE A 522 -19.88 -26.23 5.16
N ASP A 523 -20.91 -25.72 4.49
CA ASP A 523 -20.90 -24.37 3.96
C ASP A 523 -20.95 -23.34 5.10
N PRO A 524 -20.33 -22.17 4.93
CA PRO A 524 -20.48 -21.08 5.89
C PRO A 524 -21.94 -20.65 6.01
N ASN A 525 -22.39 -20.40 7.24
CA ASN A 525 -23.69 -19.80 7.50
C ASN A 525 -23.50 -18.31 7.81
N TRP A 526 -23.99 -17.44 6.94
CA TRP A 526 -23.86 -15.99 7.04
C TRP A 526 -25.16 -15.36 7.54
N ILE A 527 -25.07 -14.54 8.59
CA ILE A 527 -26.18 -13.76 9.13
C ILE A 527 -25.82 -12.30 8.94
N VAL A 528 -26.70 -11.53 8.29
CA VAL A 528 -26.50 -10.10 8.05
C VAL A 528 -27.38 -9.30 9.01
N LEU A 529 -26.74 -8.42 9.78
CA LEU A 529 -27.33 -7.53 10.78
C LEU A 529 -27.03 -6.08 10.44
N ASN A 530 -27.55 -5.13 11.23
CA ASN A 530 -27.32 -3.70 11.05
C ASN A 530 -27.51 -3.23 9.60
N GLN A 531 -28.56 -3.74 8.94
CA GLN A 531 -28.93 -3.38 7.56
C GLN A 531 -27.79 -3.57 6.54
N GLY A 532 -26.93 -4.58 6.72
CA GLY A 532 -25.82 -4.84 5.79
C GLY A 532 -24.46 -4.37 6.29
N MET A 533 -24.39 -3.70 7.44
CA MET A 533 -23.12 -3.22 8.02
C MET A 533 -22.52 -4.17 9.06
N GLU A 534 -23.15 -5.33 9.31
CA GLU A 534 -22.62 -6.36 10.20
C GLU A 534 -22.90 -7.75 9.63
N ILE A 535 -21.89 -8.61 9.65
CA ILE A 535 -21.99 -9.99 9.21
C ILE A 535 -21.49 -10.89 10.33
N VAL A 536 -22.23 -11.95 10.63
CA VAL A 536 -21.84 -12.99 11.58
C VAL A 536 -21.77 -14.32 10.85
N GLN A 537 -20.70 -15.08 11.08
CA GLN A 537 -20.55 -16.45 10.59
C GLN A 537 -20.54 -17.40 11.78
N THR A 538 -21.41 -18.43 11.75
CA THR A 538 -21.68 -19.26 12.93
C THR A 538 -21.15 -20.69 12.87
N MET A 539 -20.61 -21.13 11.73
CA MET A 539 -20.26 -22.54 11.49
C MET A 539 -18.75 -22.74 11.42
N ASN A 540 -18.24 -23.85 11.94
CA ASN A 540 -16.91 -24.29 11.56
C ASN A 540 -17.00 -24.89 10.14
N SER A 541 -16.69 -24.07 9.13
CA SER A 541 -17.00 -24.35 7.73
C SER A 541 -15.75 -24.54 6.86
N ASP A 542 -15.99 -25.09 5.67
CA ASP A 542 -15.05 -25.03 4.54
C ASP A 542 -14.71 -23.56 4.19
N PRO A 543 -13.58 -23.31 3.48
CA PRO A 543 -13.19 -21.95 3.13
C PRO A 543 -14.25 -21.31 2.24
N GLY A 544 -14.73 -20.13 2.62
CA GLY A 544 -15.77 -19.45 1.89
C GLY A 544 -15.72 -17.94 2.04
N LEU A 545 -16.42 -17.30 1.10
CA LEU A 545 -16.52 -15.85 0.99
C LEU A 545 -17.99 -15.44 1.00
N ALA A 546 -18.28 -14.31 1.63
CA ALA A 546 -19.47 -13.53 1.36
C ALA A 546 -19.03 -12.23 0.68
N VAL A 547 -19.35 -12.09 -0.60
CA VAL A 547 -18.86 -11.00 -1.47
C VAL A 547 -20.03 -10.09 -1.83
N GLY A 548 -19.95 -8.81 -1.48
CA GLY A 548 -20.96 -7.83 -1.91
C GLY A 548 -20.96 -7.68 -3.44
N TYR A 549 -22.07 -7.26 -4.01
CA TYR A 549 -22.17 -7.11 -5.47
C TYR A 549 -21.51 -5.83 -6.00
N THR A 550 -21.45 -4.77 -5.20
CA THR A 550 -20.81 -3.51 -5.57
C THR A 550 -19.32 -3.68 -5.82
N ALA A 551 -18.86 -3.20 -6.98
CA ALA A 551 -17.46 -3.19 -7.39
C ALA A 551 -16.87 -1.77 -7.28
N PHE A 552 -15.56 -1.70 -7.05
CA PHE A 552 -14.86 -0.45 -6.79
C PHE A 552 -13.56 -0.34 -7.59
N ASN A 553 -13.25 0.88 -8.02
CA ASN A 553 -11.96 1.25 -8.59
C ASN A 553 -11.00 1.53 -7.42
N GLY A 554 -11.04 2.71 -6.81
CA GLY A 554 -10.37 3.01 -5.55
C GLY A 554 -11.29 2.92 -4.34
N VAL A 555 -10.83 2.27 -3.26
CA VAL A 555 -11.67 2.05 -2.08
C VAL A 555 -10.90 2.15 -0.77
N ASP A 556 -11.54 2.77 0.22
CA ASP A 556 -11.18 2.62 1.62
C ASP A 556 -12.21 1.68 2.27
N PHE A 557 -11.77 0.59 2.90
CA PHE A 557 -12.64 -0.40 3.51
C PHE A 557 -12.22 -0.70 4.96
N GLU A 558 -13.13 -0.56 5.89
CA GLU A 558 -12.88 -0.77 7.31
C GLU A 558 -14.00 -1.55 7.99
N GLY A 559 -13.67 -2.14 9.12
CA GLY A 559 -14.61 -2.92 9.91
C GLY A 559 -13.97 -3.45 11.17
N THR A 560 -14.80 -4.00 12.03
CA THR A 560 -14.42 -4.56 13.32
C THR A 560 -14.46 -6.07 13.26
N PHE A 561 -13.32 -6.69 13.50
CA PHE A 561 -13.12 -8.13 13.55
C PHE A 561 -13.16 -8.60 15.01
N HIS A 562 -14.02 -9.58 15.29
CA HIS A 562 -14.15 -10.19 16.61
C HIS A 562 -14.52 -11.66 16.49
N VAL A 563 -13.88 -12.53 17.28
CA VAL A 563 -14.24 -13.96 17.39
C VAL A 563 -14.90 -14.18 18.74
N ASN A 564 -16.21 -14.39 18.77
CA ASN A 564 -17.02 -14.46 20.00
C ASN A 564 -17.01 -15.86 20.64
N THR A 565 -15.92 -16.59 20.48
CA THR A 565 -15.72 -17.90 21.10
C THR A 565 -14.27 -18.06 21.56
N ALA A 566 -14.04 -19.05 22.42
CA ALA A 566 -12.72 -19.55 22.77
C ALA A 566 -12.47 -20.95 22.17
N THR A 567 -13.35 -21.37 21.26
CA THR A 567 -13.22 -22.60 20.48
C THR A 567 -12.57 -22.29 19.14
N ASP A 568 -11.76 -23.25 18.69
CA ASP A 568 -10.94 -23.15 17.48
C ASP A 568 -9.85 -22.07 17.52
N ASP A 569 -8.96 -22.10 16.52
CA ASP A 569 -7.80 -21.19 16.43
C ASP A 569 -7.45 -20.79 14.97
N ASP A 570 -8.45 -20.87 14.10
CA ASP A 570 -8.35 -20.90 12.65
C ASP A 570 -8.47 -19.51 11.97
N TYR A 571 -8.71 -19.49 10.66
CA TYR A 571 -8.59 -18.29 9.83
C TYR A 571 -9.91 -17.52 9.71
N ALA A 572 -9.78 -16.21 9.85
CA ALA A 572 -10.81 -15.25 9.47
C ALA A 572 -10.17 -14.00 8.86
N GLY A 573 -10.95 -13.21 8.14
CA GLY A 573 -10.45 -12.00 7.52
C GLY A 573 -11.44 -11.40 6.53
N PHE A 574 -10.91 -10.67 5.55
CA PHE A 574 -11.71 -10.00 4.53
C PHE A 574 -11.00 -10.03 3.17
N ILE A 575 -11.76 -9.80 2.11
CA ILE A 575 -11.27 -9.73 0.75
C ILE A 575 -11.52 -8.36 0.14
N PHE A 576 -10.75 -8.05 -0.89
CA PHE A 576 -10.95 -6.87 -1.72
C PHE A 576 -10.40 -7.12 -3.12
N GLY A 577 -10.86 -6.32 -4.08
CA GLY A 577 -10.51 -6.51 -5.48
C GLY A 577 -10.88 -7.91 -5.97
N TYR A 578 -12.02 -8.42 -5.52
CA TYR A 578 -12.56 -9.69 -5.98
C TYR A 578 -13.14 -9.51 -7.38
N GLN A 579 -12.60 -10.26 -8.33
CA GLN A 579 -13.09 -10.32 -9.72
C GLN A 579 -13.81 -11.65 -9.91
N ASP A 580 -13.08 -12.73 -9.60
CA ASP A 580 -13.53 -14.11 -9.70
C ASP A 580 -12.95 -14.94 -8.53
N SER A 581 -13.42 -16.18 -8.35
CA SER A 581 -12.98 -17.10 -7.28
C SER A 581 -11.52 -17.57 -7.40
N SER A 582 -10.84 -17.20 -8.47
CA SER A 582 -9.41 -17.37 -8.70
C SER A 582 -8.62 -16.06 -8.59
N SER A 583 -9.26 -14.89 -8.58
CA SER A 583 -8.63 -13.56 -8.68
C SER A 583 -9.16 -12.61 -7.62
N PHE A 584 -8.47 -12.52 -6.48
CA PHE A 584 -8.84 -11.61 -5.39
C PHE A 584 -7.68 -11.37 -4.42
N TYR A 585 -7.68 -10.24 -3.73
CA TYR A 585 -6.82 -10.04 -2.58
C TYR A 585 -7.52 -10.51 -1.31
N VAL A 586 -6.77 -11.08 -0.39
CA VAL A 586 -7.28 -11.53 0.90
C VAL A 586 -6.34 -11.11 2.01
N VAL A 587 -6.92 -10.51 3.06
CA VAL A 587 -6.26 -10.35 4.34
C VAL A 587 -6.84 -11.38 5.29
N MET A 588 -5.98 -12.24 5.84
CA MET A 588 -6.38 -13.33 6.71
C MET A 588 -5.53 -13.35 7.98
N TRP A 589 -6.12 -13.79 9.09
CA TRP A 589 -5.48 -13.83 10.39
C TRP A 589 -5.81 -15.13 11.11
N LYS A 590 -4.77 -15.89 11.47
CA LYS A 590 -4.88 -17.10 12.29
C LYS A 590 -4.37 -16.86 13.71
N GLN A 591 -4.96 -17.55 14.70
CA GLN A 591 -4.55 -17.45 16.11
C GLN A 591 -3.30 -18.27 16.41
N MET A 592 -3.26 -19.54 16.01
CA MET A 592 -2.15 -20.46 16.34
C MET A 592 -1.45 -21.00 15.08
N GLU A 593 -0.26 -21.58 15.26
CA GLU A 593 0.43 -22.28 14.17
C GLU A 593 -0.17 -23.68 13.98
N GLN A 594 -0.51 -24.06 12.75
CA GLN A 594 -1.08 -25.37 12.45
C GLN A 594 -0.74 -25.85 11.04
N THR A 595 -0.37 -27.13 10.92
CA THR A 595 -0.32 -27.81 9.62
C THR A 595 -1.73 -28.25 9.25
N TYR A 596 -2.19 -27.93 8.04
CA TYR A 596 -3.48 -28.38 7.55
C TYR A 596 -3.55 -29.91 7.56
N TRP A 597 -4.70 -30.47 7.94
CA TRP A 597 -4.82 -31.92 8.15
C TRP A 597 -4.74 -32.72 6.85
N GLN A 598 -5.15 -32.15 5.72
CA GLN A 598 -4.98 -32.76 4.40
C GLN A 598 -3.60 -32.40 3.82
N ALA A 599 -2.72 -33.40 3.77
CA ALA A 599 -1.37 -33.24 3.22
C ALA A 599 -1.29 -33.23 1.69
N ASN A 600 -2.40 -33.55 1.01
CA ASN A 600 -2.55 -33.43 -0.44
C ASN A 600 -3.33 -32.14 -0.77
N PRO A 601 -3.05 -31.46 -1.90
CA PRO A 601 -2.05 -31.82 -2.91
C PRO A 601 -0.61 -31.51 -2.50
N PHE A 602 -0.42 -30.69 -1.46
CA PHE A 602 0.86 -30.48 -0.80
C PHE A 602 0.65 -30.13 0.68
N ARG A 603 1.72 -30.26 1.48
CA ARG A 603 1.65 -29.98 2.91
C ARG A 603 1.61 -28.47 3.18
N ALA A 604 0.44 -27.95 3.51
CA ALA A 604 0.24 -26.58 3.91
C ALA A 604 0.52 -26.38 5.41
N VAL A 605 1.29 -25.34 5.74
CA VAL A 605 1.58 -24.92 7.12
C VAL A 605 1.18 -23.48 7.27
N ALA A 606 0.34 -23.19 8.25
CA ALA A 606 -0.12 -21.87 8.62
C ALA A 606 0.64 -21.37 9.86
N GLU A 607 1.19 -20.17 9.78
CA GLU A 607 1.74 -19.42 10.90
C GLU A 607 0.71 -18.38 11.38
N PRO A 608 0.70 -18.03 12.68
CA PRO A 608 -0.18 -17.01 13.20
C PRO A 608 0.20 -15.61 12.71
N GLY A 609 -0.69 -14.65 12.93
CA GLY A 609 -0.49 -13.28 12.48
C GLY A 609 -1.16 -12.97 11.16
N ILE A 610 -1.24 -11.67 10.89
CA ILE A 610 -1.96 -11.13 9.74
C ILE A 610 -1.14 -11.37 8.48
N GLN A 611 -1.79 -11.84 7.44
CA GLN A 611 -1.21 -12.11 6.13
C GLN A 611 -2.04 -11.39 5.07
N LEU A 612 -1.37 -10.66 4.17
CA LEU A 612 -1.96 -10.10 2.96
C LEU A 612 -1.46 -10.93 1.77
N LYS A 613 -2.40 -11.52 1.03
CA LYS A 613 -2.13 -12.39 -0.11
C LYS A 613 -2.85 -11.90 -1.36
N ALA A 614 -2.23 -12.11 -2.51
CA ALA A 614 -2.87 -12.03 -3.82
C ALA A 614 -3.16 -13.46 -4.29
N VAL A 615 -4.42 -13.74 -4.59
CA VAL A 615 -4.87 -14.99 -5.19
C VAL A 615 -4.98 -14.75 -6.69
N LYS A 616 -4.22 -15.52 -7.47
CA LYS A 616 -4.35 -15.62 -8.93
C LYS A 616 -4.18 -17.09 -9.30
N SER A 617 -5.25 -17.85 -9.07
CA SER A 617 -5.27 -19.30 -9.14
C SER A 617 -5.40 -19.78 -10.57
N LYS A 618 -4.53 -20.70 -10.96
CA LYS A 618 -4.65 -21.39 -12.25
C LYS A 618 -5.70 -22.51 -12.24
N THR A 619 -6.04 -23.04 -11.07
CA THR A 619 -6.94 -24.20 -10.94
C THR A 619 -8.35 -23.81 -10.54
N GLY A 620 -8.54 -22.60 -10.03
CA GLY A 620 -9.76 -22.20 -9.35
C GLY A 620 -10.00 -22.91 -8.01
N PRO A 621 -11.23 -22.83 -7.47
CA PRO A 621 -11.68 -23.50 -6.27
C PRO A 621 -11.36 -25.00 -6.24
N GLY A 622 -10.99 -25.50 -5.06
CA GLY A 622 -10.64 -26.90 -4.82
C GLY A 622 -9.35 -27.09 -4.03
N GLU A 623 -8.84 -28.33 -4.04
CA GLU A 623 -7.79 -28.77 -3.10
C GLU A 623 -6.47 -27.97 -3.18
N TYR A 624 -6.09 -27.49 -4.37
CA TYR A 624 -4.87 -26.71 -4.59
C TYR A 624 -5.00 -25.30 -4.01
N LEU A 625 -6.10 -24.60 -4.32
CA LEU A 625 -6.35 -23.26 -3.83
C LEU A 625 -6.55 -23.28 -2.32
N ARG A 626 -7.33 -24.22 -1.79
CA ARG A 626 -7.53 -24.43 -0.35
C ARG A 626 -6.22 -24.55 0.42
N ASN A 627 -5.34 -25.49 0.02
CA ASN A 627 -4.06 -25.68 0.71
C ASN A 627 -3.16 -24.44 0.57
N SER A 628 -3.27 -23.72 -0.55
CA SER A 628 -2.52 -22.48 -0.81
C SER A 628 -2.97 -21.32 0.05
N LEU A 629 -4.29 -21.18 0.26
CA LEU A 629 -4.87 -20.21 1.18
C LEU A 629 -4.45 -20.50 2.62
N TRP A 630 -4.45 -21.77 3.04
CA TRP A 630 -3.99 -22.15 4.38
C TRP A 630 -2.49 -21.86 4.58
N HIS A 631 -1.66 -22.16 3.58
CA HIS A 631 -0.21 -22.09 3.70
C HIS A 631 0.29 -20.64 3.83
N THR A 632 1.13 -20.39 4.83
CA THR A 632 1.88 -19.14 4.94
C THR A 632 3.08 -19.15 3.99
N GLY A 633 2.94 -18.49 2.85
CA GLY A 633 3.99 -18.34 1.85
C GLY A 633 3.45 -18.32 0.43
N ASP A 634 4.37 -18.29 -0.52
CA ASP A 634 4.03 -18.36 -1.94
C ASP A 634 3.74 -19.80 -2.37
N THR A 635 2.75 -19.96 -3.24
CA THR A 635 2.39 -21.19 -3.91
C THR A 635 2.29 -20.90 -5.40
N THR A 636 3.15 -21.57 -6.18
CA THR A 636 3.28 -21.30 -7.62
C THR A 636 1.95 -21.49 -8.34
N ASP A 637 1.59 -20.54 -9.19
CA ASP A 637 0.35 -20.52 -9.98
C ASP A 637 -0.95 -20.57 -9.12
N GLN A 638 -0.88 -20.17 -7.84
CA GLN A 638 -2.01 -20.21 -6.91
C GLN A 638 -2.13 -18.91 -6.09
N VAL A 639 -1.24 -18.73 -5.09
CA VAL A 639 -1.33 -17.64 -4.12
C VAL A 639 0.05 -17.07 -3.83
N LYS A 640 0.16 -15.74 -3.79
CA LYS A 640 1.38 -15.00 -3.47
C LYS A 640 1.21 -14.24 -2.16
N LEU A 641 2.15 -14.40 -1.23
CA LEU A 641 2.19 -13.66 0.03
C LEU A 641 2.84 -12.30 -0.19
N LEU A 642 2.04 -11.23 -0.14
CA LEU A 642 2.52 -9.86 -0.35
C LEU A 642 3.13 -9.28 0.92
N TRP A 643 2.51 -9.57 2.07
CA TRP A 643 2.98 -9.10 3.36
C TRP A 643 2.55 -10.04 4.47
N LYS A 644 3.35 -10.09 5.54
CA LYS A 644 3.04 -10.80 6.77
C LYS A 644 3.51 -10.02 7.98
N ASP A 645 2.70 -10.02 9.04
CA ASP A 645 3.08 -9.39 10.30
C ASP A 645 4.37 -10.02 10.87
N PRO A 646 5.47 -9.25 11.00
CA PRO A 646 6.74 -9.77 11.51
C PRO A 646 6.67 -10.17 12.99
N ARG A 647 5.64 -9.71 13.73
CA ARG A 647 5.44 -10.07 15.14
C ARG A 647 4.84 -11.46 15.31
N ASN A 648 4.26 -12.04 14.24
CA ASN A 648 3.68 -13.38 14.24
C ASN A 648 2.67 -13.60 15.39
N SER A 649 1.87 -12.57 15.67
CA SER A 649 0.93 -12.58 16.80
C SER A 649 -0.48 -12.89 16.30
N GLY A 650 -1.06 -14.00 16.78
CA GLY A 650 -2.45 -14.35 16.50
C GLY A 650 -3.45 -13.40 17.16
N TRP A 651 -4.70 -13.45 16.69
CA TRP A 651 -5.82 -12.78 17.34
C TRP A 651 -6.11 -13.43 18.70
N LYS A 652 -6.75 -12.68 19.61
CA LYS A 652 -7.12 -13.15 20.95
C LYS A 652 -8.62 -13.44 21.01
N ASP A 653 -9.01 -14.46 21.76
CA ASP A 653 -10.41 -14.80 22.01
C ASP A 653 -11.18 -13.59 22.52
N LYS A 654 -12.42 -13.39 22.03
CA LYS A 654 -13.34 -12.35 22.49
C LYS A 654 -12.71 -10.95 22.58
N THR A 655 -11.85 -10.65 21.62
CA THR A 655 -11.13 -9.38 21.53
C THR A 655 -11.46 -8.73 20.20
N SER A 656 -11.89 -7.47 20.25
CA SER A 656 -12.20 -6.70 19.06
C SER A 656 -10.96 -6.02 18.48
N TYR A 657 -10.86 -6.10 17.16
CA TYR A 657 -9.84 -5.43 16.38
C TYR A 657 -10.50 -4.62 15.29
N ARG A 658 -9.99 -3.44 14.95
CA ARG A 658 -10.46 -2.70 13.77
C ARG A 658 -9.42 -2.80 12.66
N TRP A 659 -9.85 -3.10 11.44
CA TRP A 659 -8.98 -2.96 10.26
C TRP A 659 -9.34 -1.69 9.49
N PHE A 660 -8.36 -1.17 8.77
CA PHE A 660 -8.53 -0.07 7.81
C PHE A 660 -7.69 -0.38 6.58
N LEU A 661 -8.33 -0.70 5.46
CA LEU A 661 -7.75 -0.97 4.15
C LEU A 661 -7.84 0.30 3.30
N GLN A 662 -6.77 0.59 2.56
CA GLN A 662 -6.74 1.54 1.46
C GLN A 662 -6.23 0.82 0.22
N HIS A 663 -7.00 0.84 -0.85
CA HIS A 663 -6.65 0.25 -2.14
C HIS A 663 -6.78 1.29 -3.25
N ARG A 664 -5.71 1.51 -4.02
CA ARG A 664 -5.67 2.38 -5.21
C ARG A 664 -5.09 1.59 -6.39
N PRO A 665 -5.89 0.81 -7.11
CA PRO A 665 -5.40 -0.09 -8.14
C PRO A 665 -4.76 0.63 -9.34
N GLN A 666 -5.14 1.90 -9.61
CA GLN A 666 -4.52 2.74 -10.64
C GLN A 666 -2.99 2.86 -10.51
N VAL A 667 -2.47 2.72 -9.28
CA VAL A 667 -1.02 2.68 -8.99
C VAL A 667 -0.60 1.42 -8.22
N GLY A 668 -1.52 0.49 -8.02
CA GLY A 668 -1.33 -0.73 -7.23
C GLY A 668 -1.08 -0.50 -5.73
N TYR A 669 -1.48 0.64 -5.18
CA TYR A 669 -1.25 0.95 -3.76
C TYR A 669 -2.18 0.12 -2.89
N ILE A 670 -1.61 -0.61 -1.93
CA ILE A 670 -2.33 -1.32 -0.88
C ILE A 670 -1.72 -0.95 0.47
N ARG A 671 -2.56 -0.58 1.43
CA ARG A 671 -2.14 -0.41 2.83
C ARG A 671 -3.26 -0.87 3.76
N ALA A 672 -2.92 -1.75 4.70
CA ALA A 672 -3.83 -2.18 5.76
C ALA A 672 -3.27 -1.86 7.15
N ARG A 673 -4.09 -1.30 8.02
CA ARG A 673 -3.77 -0.97 9.40
C ARG A 673 -4.73 -1.69 10.34
N PHE A 674 -4.22 -2.20 11.45
CA PHE A 674 -4.98 -2.96 12.43
C PHE A 674 -4.83 -2.35 13.81
N TYR A 675 -5.93 -2.27 14.54
CA TYR A 675 -6.02 -1.65 15.85
C TYR A 675 -6.53 -2.67 16.87
N GLU A 676 -5.95 -2.69 18.07
CA GLU A 676 -6.51 -3.35 19.26
C GLU A 676 -6.90 -2.24 20.25
N GLY A 677 -8.21 -1.99 20.40
CA GLY A 677 -8.68 -0.75 21.00
C GLY A 677 -8.13 0.48 20.25
N PRO A 678 -7.56 1.49 20.94
CA PRO A 678 -7.02 2.68 20.29
C PRO A 678 -5.60 2.52 19.73
N GLU A 679 -4.91 1.41 19.97
CA GLU A 679 -3.51 1.24 19.58
C GLU A 679 -3.38 0.50 18.24
N VAL A 680 -2.58 1.07 17.33
CA VAL A 680 -2.18 0.38 16.09
C VAL A 680 -1.29 -0.80 16.48
N VAL A 681 -1.77 -2.01 16.22
CA VAL A 681 -1.00 -3.23 16.42
C VAL A 681 -0.22 -3.60 15.17
N ALA A 682 -0.82 -3.53 13.98
CA ALA A 682 -0.13 -3.84 12.74
C ALA A 682 -0.34 -2.76 11.67
N ASP A 683 0.67 -2.57 10.83
CA ASP A 683 0.62 -1.72 9.65
C ASP A 683 1.44 -2.43 8.57
N THR A 684 0.83 -2.65 7.41
CA THR A 684 1.52 -3.26 6.27
C THR A 684 2.63 -2.36 5.73
N GLY A 685 2.55 -1.05 5.99
CA GLY A 685 3.21 -0.05 5.17
C GLY A 685 2.62 -0.03 3.76
N VAL A 686 3.31 0.65 2.85
CA VAL A 686 2.92 0.67 1.44
C VAL A 686 3.32 -0.65 0.78
N VAL A 687 2.33 -1.38 0.28
CA VAL A 687 2.49 -2.55 -0.58
C VAL A 687 2.09 -2.14 -1.99
N LEU A 688 2.88 -2.54 -2.99
CA LEU A 688 2.58 -2.28 -4.40
C LEU A 688 2.33 -3.61 -5.11
N ASP A 689 1.11 -3.80 -5.61
CA ASP A 689 0.71 -4.95 -6.41
C ASP A 689 -0.44 -4.54 -7.35
N THR A 690 -0.42 -5.02 -8.60
CA THR A 690 -1.39 -4.65 -9.65
C THR A 690 -2.04 -5.87 -10.28
N THR A 691 -2.11 -6.98 -9.52
CA THR A 691 -2.64 -8.26 -10.02
C THR A 691 -4.15 -8.17 -10.29
N MET A 692 -4.89 -7.45 -9.44
CA MET A 692 -6.31 -7.13 -9.65
C MET A 692 -6.46 -5.61 -9.60
N ARG A 693 -7.11 -5.00 -10.61
CA ARG A 693 -7.19 -3.54 -10.75
C ARG A 693 -8.53 -2.94 -10.32
N GLY A 694 -9.03 -3.43 -9.19
CA GLY A 694 -10.33 -3.08 -8.65
C GLY A 694 -11.13 -4.34 -8.41
N GLY A 695 -12.43 -4.19 -8.17
CA GLY A 695 -13.36 -5.29 -7.98
C GLY A 695 -14.14 -5.18 -6.67
N ARG A 696 -14.72 -6.29 -6.24
CA ARG A 696 -15.69 -6.35 -5.15
C ARG A 696 -15.05 -6.55 -3.77
N LEU A 697 -15.81 -6.26 -2.73
CA LEU A 697 -15.44 -6.41 -1.32
C LEU A 697 -16.17 -7.60 -0.68
N GLY A 698 -15.61 -8.14 0.40
CA GLY A 698 -16.28 -9.21 1.13
C GLY A 698 -15.55 -9.65 2.39
N VAL A 699 -16.14 -10.63 3.08
CA VAL A 699 -15.56 -11.27 4.27
C VAL A 699 -15.14 -12.71 3.97
N PHE A 700 -14.15 -13.20 4.71
CA PHE A 700 -13.54 -14.52 4.50
C PHE A 700 -13.44 -15.31 5.80
N CYS A 701 -13.86 -16.56 5.77
CA CYS A 701 -13.64 -17.53 6.84
C CYS A 701 -13.03 -18.82 6.29
N PHE A 702 -12.24 -19.50 7.12
CA PHE A 702 -11.76 -20.84 6.83
C PHE A 702 -11.55 -21.59 8.15
N SER A 703 -12.46 -22.54 8.43
CA SER A 703 -12.43 -23.44 9.59
C SER A 703 -12.58 -22.74 10.96
N GLN A 704 -13.17 -21.55 11.00
CA GLN A 704 -13.41 -20.80 12.24
C GLN A 704 -14.89 -20.42 12.36
N GLU A 705 -15.47 -20.69 13.53
CA GLU A 705 -16.86 -20.38 13.87
C GLU A 705 -17.00 -19.10 14.72
N ASN A 706 -18.22 -18.56 14.80
CA ASN A 706 -18.62 -17.41 15.64
C ASN A 706 -17.76 -16.15 15.39
N ILE A 707 -17.52 -15.85 14.12
CA ILE A 707 -16.83 -14.64 13.69
C ILE A 707 -17.85 -13.53 13.47
N ILE A 708 -17.53 -12.33 13.96
CA ILE A 708 -18.31 -11.12 13.77
C ILE A 708 -17.44 -10.12 13.01
N TRP A 709 -17.95 -9.67 11.86
CA TRP A 709 -17.48 -8.50 11.14
C TRP A 709 -18.50 -7.38 11.34
N SER A 710 -18.25 -6.53 12.33
CA SER A 710 -19.17 -5.49 12.79
C SER A 710 -18.78 -4.11 12.26
N ASN A 711 -19.76 -3.20 12.18
CA ASN A 711 -19.55 -1.81 11.80
C ASN A 711 -18.69 -1.66 10.52
N LEU A 712 -19.03 -2.49 9.53
CA LEU A 712 -18.45 -2.48 8.19
C LEU A 712 -18.74 -1.14 7.53
N ARG A 713 -17.70 -0.56 6.89
CA ARG A 713 -17.81 0.67 6.11
C ARG A 713 -16.87 0.60 4.94
N TYR A 714 -17.36 0.92 3.75
CA TYR A 714 -16.53 1.24 2.60
C TYR A 714 -16.79 2.67 2.14
N ARG A 715 -15.83 3.26 1.43
CA ARG A 715 -15.97 4.55 0.77
C ARG A 715 -15.22 4.53 -0.56
N CYS A 716 -15.85 5.02 -1.63
CA CYS A 716 -15.15 5.27 -2.88
C CYS A 716 -14.09 6.35 -2.66
N ASN A 717 -12.84 6.05 -3.02
CA ASN A 717 -11.74 6.97 -2.84
C ASN A 717 -10.61 6.67 -3.82
N ASP A 718 -10.51 7.48 -4.87
CA ASP A 718 -9.44 7.39 -5.87
C ASP A 718 -8.24 8.29 -5.57
N THR A 719 -8.32 9.09 -4.50
CA THR A 719 -7.21 9.99 -4.13
C THR A 719 -6.03 9.15 -3.64
N ILE A 720 -4.90 9.23 -4.35
CA ILE A 720 -3.68 8.49 -4.01
C ILE A 720 -3.09 9.06 -2.71
N PRO A 721 -2.83 8.23 -1.68
CA PRO A 721 -2.24 8.69 -0.42
C PRO A 721 -0.85 9.33 -0.57
N GLU A 722 -0.57 10.39 0.22
CA GLU A 722 0.69 11.17 0.12
C GLU A 722 1.98 10.34 0.36
N ASP A 723 1.88 9.25 1.12
CA ASP A 723 3.00 8.37 1.41
C ASP A 723 3.41 7.49 0.22
N TYR A 724 2.57 7.38 -0.82
CA TYR A 724 2.90 6.73 -2.08
C TYR A 724 4.12 7.38 -2.76
N GLU A 725 4.09 8.69 -2.97
CA GLU A 725 5.19 9.42 -3.60
C GLU A 725 6.47 9.30 -2.78
N THR A 726 6.33 9.42 -1.46
CA THR A 726 7.46 9.27 -0.53
C THR A 726 8.09 7.87 -0.62
N PHE A 727 7.28 6.82 -0.76
CA PHE A 727 7.73 5.45 -0.93
C PHE A 727 8.38 5.22 -2.30
N ARG A 728 7.77 5.74 -3.38
CA ARG A 728 8.33 5.70 -4.74
C ARG A 728 9.74 6.29 -4.80
N PHE A 729 9.96 7.47 -4.21
CA PHE A 729 11.28 8.10 -4.17
C PHE A 729 12.33 7.33 -3.36
N GLN A 730 11.93 6.41 -2.48
CA GLN A 730 12.87 5.57 -1.72
C GLN A 730 13.31 4.32 -2.48
N GLN A 731 12.56 3.89 -3.50
CA GLN A 731 12.88 2.73 -4.32
C GLN A 731 13.74 3.06 -5.56
N ASP A 732 13.65 4.29 -6.07
CA ASP A 732 14.46 4.82 -7.19
C ASP A 732 15.86 5.31 -6.71
#